data_AF-A0A9J5X7G2-F1
#
_entry.id   AF-A0A9J5X7G2-F1
#
_cell.length_a   1.000
_cell.length_b   1.000
_cell.length_c   1.000
_cell.angle_alpha   90.00
_cell.angle_beta   90.00
_cell.angle_gamma   90.00
#
_symmetry.space_group_name_H-M   'P 1'
#
loop_
_entity.id
_entity.type
_entity.pdbx_description
1 polymer ?
#
loop_
_entity_poly.entity_id
_entity_poly.type
_entity_poly.pdbx_seq_one_letter_code
_entity_poly.pdbx_strand_id
1 'polypeptide(L)'
;MAEVKLLGLRYSPFSHRVEWALKIKGVKYEFIEEDLQNKSPLLLQSNPIHKKIPVLIHNGKCICESMVILEYIDEAFEGPSIFPKDPYDHALARFWAKYVEDKMANVKLIGLWYSPFSKRVEWALKIKGVEYEYIEDDLQNKSLLLLQSNPIHKAVPVLIHNGKPLCESSVILEYIDETFEGPSILPKDPYDRALTRFWAKFLDDKGLAIRKSIFFKGEEQEKGKEEVYEMLKVLDNEFKDNKKYFVGDKFGFVDIVANAAALWLGVLEEVSGVVLVTKEKYPNFCDVKLLGLWYSPFSHRVEWALKIKGIEYEYIEDDLHNKSSLLLQSNPIHKKVPVLIHNGKPICESMVIVEYIDETFEGPSILPKDPYGRAIVRFWAKFLDDKMAPVGKSFFLKGEEQEKAKEEAYEILKILDNELKDKKFPFSHRVEWALKIKGVQYEFIEQDLQNKSPLLLESNPIHKKIPVFIHNGKSICESMVIVEYIDETFEGPSILPKDPYDRALARFWVKFLEDQVAAVGKSIFLKGEEQEKAKKEACDMLKILENELKDKMYFVGDKFGFADIAANVLAIWLGVFEEASGVPLVTSEIFPNLYAWRNEYCNQNKEYLPSRDELLAHFQARVKLLGVSLSPFSRRVEWALKIKGVEYEFAEEDLHNKSPLLLEYNPIHKKIPVLIHNGKPICESMVIVEYIDETFEGPSILPIDPYDRAIARFWAKFFDDKCMPVVGKAIFGSGEESDKAKEELGDLIKILENELKDKNFFVSDKFGFADIAGNLLAYWMGIIEEASANIFVTNEKFPIFCNWRNEYINCSTIKEYLPPRDEILAHFKALKLIGVTLSPFSRRVEWARI
;
A
#
# COMPACT_ATOMS: atom_id res chain seq x y z
N MET A 1 59.25 -36.59 20.39
CA MET A 1 58.09 -36.40 19.50
C MET A 1 57.87 -34.90 19.40
N ALA A 2 57.66 -34.37 18.20
CA ALA A 2 57.34 -32.95 18.03
C ALA A 2 56.04 -32.63 18.80
N GLU A 3 56.04 -31.54 19.55
CA GLU A 3 54.87 -31.11 20.31
C GLU A 3 53.97 -30.30 19.38
N VAL A 4 52.84 -30.89 19.01
CA VAL A 4 51.82 -30.25 18.17
C VAL A 4 50.60 -30.00 19.05
N LYS A 5 50.25 -28.72 19.22
CA LYS A 5 49.03 -28.28 19.92
C LYS A 5 48.14 -27.54 18.95
N LEU A 6 46.84 -27.80 19.01
CA LEU A 6 45.83 -27.05 18.28
C LEU A 6 44.96 -26.31 19.29
N LEU A 7 45.08 -24.99 19.32
CA LEU A 7 44.13 -24.13 20.04
C LEU A 7 42.91 -23.95 19.14
N GLY A 8 41.75 -24.37 19.62
CA GLY A 8 40.56 -24.40 18.79
C GLY A 8 39.29 -24.52 19.61
N LEU A 9 38.18 -24.62 18.89
CA LEU A 9 36.86 -24.85 19.45
C LEU A 9 36.22 -26.02 18.71
N ARG A 10 35.71 -27.02 19.42
CA ARG A 10 35.23 -28.30 18.85
C ARG A 10 34.05 -28.21 17.89
N TYR A 11 33.48 -27.03 17.72
CA TYR A 11 32.40 -26.79 16.77
C TYR A 11 32.76 -25.67 15.78
N SER A 12 34.04 -25.24 15.75
CA SER A 12 34.55 -24.30 14.77
C SER A 12 34.88 -25.04 13.46
N PRO A 13 34.28 -24.67 12.32
CA PRO A 13 34.60 -25.28 11.03
C PRO A 13 36.08 -25.06 10.64
N PHE A 14 36.67 -23.95 11.06
CA PHE A 14 38.08 -23.63 10.85
C PHE A 14 39.00 -24.54 11.68
N SER A 15 38.64 -24.82 12.94
CA SER A 15 39.39 -25.75 13.80
C SER A 15 39.26 -27.19 13.28
N HIS A 16 38.06 -27.58 12.87
CA HIS A 16 37.82 -28.87 12.24
C HIS A 16 38.67 -29.08 10.99
N ARG A 17 38.79 -28.06 10.12
CA ARG A 17 39.63 -28.16 8.92
C ARG A 17 41.07 -28.53 9.27
N VAL A 18 41.64 -27.88 10.28
CA VAL A 18 43.00 -28.18 10.77
C VAL A 18 43.08 -29.57 11.39
N GLU A 19 42.09 -29.98 12.17
CA GLU A 19 42.04 -31.34 12.72
C GLU A 19 41.99 -32.42 11.63
N TRP A 20 41.19 -32.21 10.58
CA TRP A 20 41.12 -33.13 9.44
C TRP A 20 42.47 -33.22 8.72
N ALA A 21 43.15 -32.09 8.49
CA ALA A 21 44.49 -32.07 7.92
C ALA A 21 45.49 -32.87 8.77
N LEU A 22 45.50 -32.66 10.09
CA LEU A 22 46.35 -33.42 11.02
C LEU A 22 46.02 -34.92 10.99
N LYS A 23 44.73 -35.28 10.96
CA LYS A 23 44.26 -36.68 10.87
C LYS A 23 44.66 -37.35 9.56
N ILE A 24 44.52 -36.66 8.43
CA ILE A 24 44.92 -37.16 7.10
C ILE A 24 46.42 -37.45 7.06
N LYS A 25 47.24 -36.58 7.65
CA LYS A 25 48.69 -36.74 7.78
C LYS A 25 49.12 -37.70 8.90
N GLY A 26 48.18 -38.23 9.69
CA GLY A 26 48.47 -39.12 10.82
C GLY A 26 49.25 -38.44 11.96
N VAL A 27 49.20 -37.11 12.05
CA VAL A 27 49.92 -36.32 13.07
C VAL A 27 49.18 -36.40 14.40
N LYS A 28 49.87 -36.81 15.46
CA LYS A 28 49.34 -36.74 16.83
C LYS A 28 49.41 -35.29 17.33
N TYR A 29 48.32 -34.79 17.89
CA TYR A 29 48.21 -33.44 18.43
C TYR A 29 47.45 -33.43 19.75
N GLU A 30 47.71 -32.42 20.57
CA GLU A 30 46.90 -32.05 21.73
C GLU A 30 45.91 -30.96 21.32
N PHE A 31 44.62 -31.15 21.58
CA PHE A 31 43.59 -30.15 21.35
C PHE A 31 43.34 -29.34 22.62
N ILE A 32 43.50 -28.03 22.54
CA ILE A 32 43.26 -27.09 23.64
C ILE A 32 42.00 -26.30 23.29
N GLU A 33 40.94 -26.54 24.07
CA GLU A 33 39.66 -25.84 23.92
C GLU A 33 39.80 -24.38 24.35
N GLU A 34 39.38 -23.43 23.51
CA GLU A 34 39.41 -22.00 23.78
C GLU A 34 38.01 -21.43 24.06
N ASP A 35 37.93 -20.49 25.00
CA ASP A 35 36.72 -19.69 25.24
C ASP A 35 36.82 -18.36 24.46
N LEU A 36 35.88 -18.13 23.54
CA LEU A 36 35.89 -16.93 22.70
C LEU A 36 35.43 -15.66 23.42
N GLN A 37 34.71 -15.79 24.54
CA GLN A 37 34.28 -14.67 25.38
C GLN A 37 35.39 -14.26 26.35
N ASN A 38 36.13 -15.23 26.89
CA ASN A 38 37.26 -15.02 27.78
C ASN A 38 38.53 -15.71 27.24
N LYS A 39 39.12 -15.07 26.22
CA LYS A 39 40.26 -15.61 25.46
C LYS A 39 41.44 -15.92 26.37
N SER A 40 42.02 -17.11 26.24
CA SER A 40 43.14 -17.50 27.08
C SER A 40 44.37 -16.60 26.83
N PRO A 41 45.24 -16.40 27.84
CA PRO A 41 46.52 -15.72 27.65
C PRO A 41 47.37 -16.39 26.55
N LEU A 42 47.25 -17.71 26.40
CA LEU A 42 47.96 -18.48 25.38
C LEU A 42 47.47 -18.11 23.96
N LEU A 43 46.17 -17.97 23.74
CA LEU A 43 45.61 -17.51 22.46
C LEU A 43 46.04 -16.08 22.14
N LEU A 44 45.98 -15.18 23.13
CA LEU A 44 46.37 -13.78 22.96
C LEU A 44 47.87 -13.63 22.66
N GLN A 45 48.71 -14.48 23.24
CA GLN A 45 50.14 -14.53 22.94
C GLN A 45 50.43 -15.15 21.58
N SER A 46 49.70 -16.21 21.22
CA SER A 46 49.95 -17.01 20.02
C SER A 46 49.39 -16.40 18.74
N ASN A 47 48.35 -15.56 18.85
CA ASN A 47 47.79 -14.76 17.75
C ASN A 47 47.51 -13.31 18.21
N PRO A 48 48.55 -12.48 18.40
CA PRO A 48 48.39 -11.14 18.98
C PRO A 48 47.66 -10.16 18.05
N ILE A 49 47.71 -10.40 16.74
CA ILE A 49 47.12 -9.51 15.72
C ILE A 49 45.61 -9.71 15.65
N HIS A 50 45.16 -10.92 15.31
CA HIS A 50 43.74 -11.18 15.07
C HIS A 50 43.03 -11.73 16.31
N LYS A 51 43.76 -12.32 17.26
CA LYS A 51 43.21 -12.92 18.49
C LYS A 51 42.10 -13.93 18.18
N LYS A 52 42.27 -14.69 17.09
CA LYS A 52 41.29 -15.67 16.57
C LYS A 52 41.88 -17.09 16.59
N ILE A 53 40.99 -18.07 16.70
CA ILE A 53 41.26 -19.49 16.47
C ILE A 53 40.98 -19.85 14.99
N PRO A 54 41.51 -20.98 14.48
CA PRO A 54 42.47 -21.89 15.11
C PRO A 54 43.88 -21.32 15.14
N VAL A 55 44.68 -21.80 16.10
CA VAL A 55 46.14 -21.60 16.12
C VAL A 55 46.83 -22.94 16.27
N LEU A 56 47.69 -23.29 15.31
CA LEU A 56 48.54 -24.47 15.41
C LEU A 56 49.88 -24.05 16.04
N ILE A 57 50.25 -24.71 17.13
CA ILE A 57 51.56 -24.56 17.76
C ILE A 57 52.37 -25.81 17.45
N HIS A 58 53.43 -25.67 16.67
CA HIS A 58 54.35 -26.76 16.36
C HIS A 58 55.75 -26.39 16.87
N ASN A 59 56.26 -27.14 17.85
CA ASN A 59 57.55 -26.89 18.50
C ASN A 59 57.71 -25.44 19.01
N GLY A 60 56.67 -24.91 19.64
CA GLY A 60 56.64 -23.56 20.20
C GLY A 60 56.44 -22.43 19.18
N LYS A 61 56.32 -22.72 17.88
CA LYS A 61 56.01 -21.74 16.83
C LYS A 61 54.52 -21.74 16.53
N CYS A 62 53.92 -20.55 16.48
CA CYS A 62 52.49 -20.38 16.24
C CYS A 62 52.24 -20.09 14.76
N ILE A 63 51.31 -20.82 14.17
CA ILE A 63 50.78 -20.59 12.83
C ILE A 63 49.28 -20.27 12.97
N CYS A 64 48.86 -19.18 12.35
CA CYS A 64 47.50 -18.65 12.39
C CYS A 64 46.88 -18.73 10.98
N GLU A 65 45.56 -18.55 10.91
CA GLU A 65 44.74 -18.69 9.69
C GLU A 65 44.63 -20.12 9.18
N SER A 66 43.41 -20.66 9.14
CA SER A 66 43.21 -22.10 8.90
C SER A 66 43.77 -22.58 7.54
N MET A 67 43.71 -21.76 6.48
CA MET A 67 44.31 -22.10 5.18
C MET A 67 45.84 -22.12 5.21
N VAL A 68 46.46 -21.15 5.90
CA VAL A 68 47.92 -21.09 6.07
C VAL A 68 48.39 -22.28 6.93
N ILE A 69 47.62 -22.62 7.97
CA ILE A 69 47.87 -23.81 8.79
C ILE A 69 47.79 -25.10 7.95
N LEU A 70 46.83 -25.20 7.04
CA LEU A 70 46.71 -26.36 6.15
C LEU A 70 47.91 -26.52 5.23
N GLU A 71 48.35 -25.43 4.60
CA GLU A 71 49.54 -25.41 3.74
C GLU A 71 50.78 -25.82 4.54
N TYR A 72 50.93 -25.24 5.73
CA TYR A 72 52.00 -25.63 6.64
C TYR A 72 51.96 -27.12 7.00
N ILE A 73 50.78 -27.67 7.31
CA ILE A 73 50.64 -29.09 7.63
C ILE A 73 50.99 -29.96 6.41
N ASP A 74 50.60 -29.54 5.22
CA ASP A 74 50.86 -30.29 3.99
C ASP A 74 52.36 -30.38 3.68
N GLU A 75 53.08 -29.28 3.92
CA GLU A 75 54.53 -29.16 3.71
C GLU A 75 55.37 -29.77 4.85
N ALA A 76 54.94 -29.59 6.10
CA ALA A 76 55.75 -29.92 7.28
C ALA A 76 55.63 -31.38 7.73
N PHE A 77 54.59 -32.10 7.32
CA PHE A 77 54.35 -33.48 7.75
C PHE A 77 54.19 -34.45 6.56
N GLU A 78 54.81 -35.62 6.69
CA GLU A 78 54.69 -36.72 5.73
C GLU A 78 53.26 -37.27 5.70
N GLY A 79 52.83 -37.80 4.54
CA GLY A 79 51.51 -38.39 4.36
C GLY A 79 50.85 -37.95 3.05
N PRO A 80 49.57 -38.32 2.83
CA PRO A 80 48.81 -37.90 1.66
C PRO A 80 48.81 -36.38 1.48
N SER A 81 48.97 -35.93 0.24
CA SER A 81 48.92 -34.50 -0.11
C SER A 81 47.53 -33.97 0.15
N ILE A 82 47.42 -32.86 0.89
CA ILE A 82 46.15 -32.16 1.14
C ILE A 82 45.79 -31.31 -0.08
N PHE A 83 46.79 -30.68 -0.70
CA PHE A 83 46.61 -29.88 -1.92
C PHE A 83 46.97 -30.68 -3.18
N PRO A 84 46.33 -30.37 -4.33
CA PRO A 84 46.77 -30.86 -5.63
C PRO A 84 48.22 -30.48 -5.93
N LYS A 85 48.94 -31.37 -6.63
CA LYS A 85 50.34 -31.15 -7.01
C LYS A 85 50.50 -30.25 -8.23
N ASP A 86 49.50 -30.22 -9.11
CA ASP A 86 49.50 -29.33 -10.26
C ASP A 86 49.30 -27.88 -9.80
N PRO A 87 50.13 -26.90 -10.24
CA PRO A 87 50.02 -25.52 -9.80
C PRO A 87 48.69 -24.84 -10.13
N TYR A 88 48.05 -25.20 -11.25
CA TYR A 88 46.75 -24.65 -11.63
C TYR A 88 45.65 -25.21 -10.74
N ASP A 89 45.62 -26.53 -10.53
CA ASP A 89 44.63 -27.17 -9.65
C ASP A 89 44.80 -26.74 -8.19
N HIS A 90 46.04 -26.50 -7.75
CA HIS A 90 46.34 -25.94 -6.44
C HIS A 90 45.79 -24.51 -6.30
N ALA A 91 46.03 -23.66 -7.30
CA ALA A 91 45.47 -22.30 -7.33
C ALA A 91 43.93 -22.32 -7.38
N LEU A 92 43.34 -23.26 -8.13
CA LEU A 92 41.89 -23.45 -8.22
C LEU A 92 41.31 -23.95 -6.88
N ALA A 93 42.00 -24.84 -6.17
CA ALA A 93 41.61 -25.26 -4.82
C ALA A 93 41.64 -24.09 -3.82
N ARG A 94 42.66 -23.23 -3.89
CA ARG A 94 42.72 -21.98 -3.10
C ARG A 94 41.60 -21.01 -3.47
N PHE A 95 41.34 -20.83 -4.76
CA PHE A 95 40.25 -20.00 -5.25
C PHE A 95 38.90 -20.52 -4.73
N TRP A 96 38.60 -21.81 -4.85
CA TRP A 96 37.35 -22.37 -4.36
C TRP A 96 37.25 -22.38 -2.84
N ALA A 97 38.34 -22.60 -2.10
CA ALA A 97 38.34 -22.49 -0.64
C ALA A 97 38.04 -21.04 -0.20
N LYS A 98 38.70 -20.06 -0.82
CA LYS A 98 38.44 -18.64 -0.59
C LYS A 98 37.05 -18.23 -1.06
N TYR A 99 36.60 -18.71 -2.21
CA TYR A 99 35.27 -18.48 -2.74
C TYR A 99 34.22 -19.06 -1.79
N VAL A 100 34.40 -20.26 -1.26
CA VAL A 100 33.50 -20.84 -0.26
C VAL A 100 33.53 -20.02 1.03
N GLU A 101 34.69 -19.53 1.48
CA GLU A 101 34.78 -18.63 2.65
C GLU A 101 34.15 -17.25 2.43
N ASP A 102 34.25 -16.70 1.22
CA ASP A 102 33.76 -15.37 0.84
C ASP A 102 32.29 -15.40 0.35
N LYS A 103 31.82 -16.53 -0.22
CA LYS A 103 30.49 -16.72 -0.85
C LYS A 103 29.56 -17.68 -0.14
N MET A 104 30.03 -18.55 0.77
CA MET A 104 29.15 -18.97 1.87
C MET A 104 28.98 -17.75 2.77
N ALA A 105 28.11 -16.85 2.33
CA ALA A 105 27.70 -15.71 3.12
C ALA A 105 27.34 -16.24 4.52
N ASN A 106 27.90 -15.63 5.56
CA ASN A 106 27.62 -15.96 6.97
C ASN A 106 26.19 -15.53 7.31
N VAL A 107 25.20 -16.06 6.59
CA VAL A 107 23.77 -15.85 6.79
C VAL A 107 23.29 -17.02 7.61
N LYS A 108 23.03 -16.75 8.89
CA LYS A 108 22.44 -17.73 9.82
C LYS A 108 21.06 -17.25 10.18
N LEU A 109 20.08 -18.13 10.09
CA LEU A 109 18.73 -17.88 10.57
C LEU A 109 18.53 -18.69 11.84
N ILE A 110 18.50 -18.02 12.99
CA ILE A 110 18.04 -18.61 14.24
C ILE A 110 16.52 -18.56 14.21
N GLY A 111 15.89 -19.73 14.20
CA GLY A 111 14.47 -19.88 13.96
C GLY A 111 13.83 -20.99 14.78
N LEU A 112 12.52 -21.07 14.65
CA LEU A 112 11.70 -22.17 15.17
C LEU A 112 10.82 -22.65 14.02
N TRP A 113 10.86 -23.94 13.69
CA TRP A 113 10.35 -24.43 12.40
C TRP A 113 8.84 -24.20 12.21
N TYR A 114 8.08 -24.07 13.30
CA TYR A 114 6.65 -23.78 13.30
C TYR A 114 6.31 -22.30 13.56
N SER A 115 7.31 -21.43 13.73
CA SER A 115 7.07 -20.01 13.95
C SER A 115 6.70 -19.32 12.62
N PRO A 116 5.53 -18.65 12.52
CA PRO A 116 5.17 -17.91 11.32
C PRO A 116 6.18 -16.78 11.03
N PHE A 117 6.74 -16.18 12.07
CA PHE A 117 7.77 -15.14 11.94
C PHE A 117 9.08 -15.69 11.38
N SER A 118 9.48 -16.91 11.76
CA SER A 118 10.66 -17.57 11.17
C SER A 118 10.42 -17.96 9.72
N LYS A 119 9.20 -18.40 9.39
CA LYS A 119 8.80 -18.70 8.00
C LYS A 119 8.82 -17.48 7.10
N ARG A 120 8.50 -16.27 7.61
CA ARG A 120 8.64 -15.02 6.84
C ARG A 120 10.07 -14.88 6.28
N VAL A 121 11.06 -14.99 7.17
CA VAL A 121 12.48 -14.82 6.82
C VAL A 121 12.96 -15.92 5.90
N GLU A 122 12.60 -17.18 6.19
CA GLU A 122 12.93 -18.32 5.34
C GLU A 122 12.37 -18.17 3.91
N TRP A 123 11.12 -17.73 3.76
CA TRP A 123 10.52 -17.50 2.45
C TRP A 123 11.23 -16.41 1.67
N ALA A 124 11.57 -15.29 2.32
CA ALA A 124 12.30 -14.21 1.67
C ALA A 124 13.70 -14.63 1.20
N LEU A 125 14.47 -15.34 2.03
CA LEU A 125 15.77 -15.90 1.65
C LEU A 125 15.64 -16.85 0.46
N LYS A 126 14.62 -17.72 0.45
CA LYS A 126 14.33 -18.64 -0.66
C LYS A 126 13.95 -17.91 -1.95
N ILE A 127 13.10 -16.88 -1.87
CA ILE A 127 12.71 -16.06 -3.04
C ILE A 127 13.94 -15.36 -3.64
N LYS A 128 14.85 -14.88 -2.80
CA LYS A 128 16.11 -14.25 -3.22
C LYS A 128 17.18 -15.25 -3.66
N GLY A 129 16.96 -16.55 -3.47
CA GLY A 129 17.97 -17.58 -3.77
C GLY A 129 19.21 -17.50 -2.88
N VAL A 130 19.07 -16.98 -1.65
CA VAL A 130 20.16 -16.84 -0.68
C VAL A 130 20.32 -18.13 0.10
N GLU A 131 21.52 -18.71 0.08
CA GLU A 131 21.87 -19.84 0.95
C GLU A 131 22.08 -19.37 2.39
N TYR A 132 21.59 -20.15 3.37
CA TYR A 132 21.70 -19.81 4.79
C TYR A 132 21.81 -21.07 5.66
N GLU A 133 22.46 -20.94 6.82
CA GLU A 133 22.45 -21.94 7.89
C GLU A 133 21.21 -21.72 8.76
N TYR A 134 20.34 -22.72 8.86
CA TYR A 134 19.19 -22.67 9.76
C TYR A 134 19.53 -23.29 11.11
N ILE A 135 19.40 -22.51 12.19
CA ILE A 135 19.67 -22.92 13.56
C ILE A 135 18.33 -22.96 14.30
N GLU A 136 17.87 -24.17 14.61
CA GLU A 136 16.65 -24.37 15.39
C GLU A 136 16.91 -24.00 16.87
N ASP A 137 16.04 -23.19 17.46
CA ASP A 137 16.11 -22.76 18.85
C ASP A 137 14.80 -23.03 19.60
N ASP A 138 14.89 -23.33 20.89
CA ASP A 138 13.75 -23.66 21.74
C ASP A 138 13.31 -22.43 22.55
N LEU A 139 12.02 -22.07 22.46
CA LEU A 139 11.48 -20.94 23.23
C LEU A 139 11.40 -21.19 24.74
N GLN A 140 11.38 -22.44 25.19
CA GLN A 140 11.41 -22.82 26.61
C GLN A 140 12.84 -22.83 27.14
N ASN A 141 13.80 -23.32 26.34
CA ASN A 141 15.22 -23.38 26.70
C ASN A 141 16.08 -22.63 25.67
N LYS A 142 16.00 -21.30 25.70
CA LYS A 142 16.62 -20.40 24.71
C LYS A 142 18.14 -20.57 24.69
N SER A 143 18.71 -20.74 23.51
CA SER A 143 20.16 -20.89 23.38
C SER A 143 20.91 -19.60 23.78
N LEU A 144 22.17 -19.77 24.20
CA LEU A 144 23.04 -18.61 24.47
C LEU A 144 23.21 -17.74 23.22
N LEU A 145 23.24 -18.35 22.03
CA LEU A 145 23.36 -17.64 20.76
C LEU A 145 22.16 -16.72 20.52
N LEU A 146 20.93 -17.19 20.76
CA LEU A 146 19.73 -16.36 20.67
C LEU A 146 19.73 -15.23 21.69
N LEU A 147 20.09 -15.52 22.95
CA LEU A 147 20.14 -14.53 24.01
C LEU A 147 21.20 -13.44 23.74
N GLN A 148 22.31 -13.80 23.10
CA GLN A 148 23.35 -12.85 22.71
C GLN A 148 22.98 -12.04 21.46
N SER A 149 22.31 -12.68 20.50
CA SER A 149 21.98 -12.06 19.21
C SER A 149 20.71 -11.21 19.27
N ASN A 150 19.80 -11.52 20.19
CA ASN A 150 18.60 -10.73 20.48
C ASN A 150 18.45 -10.53 22.00
N PRO A 151 19.31 -9.70 22.63
CA PRO A 151 19.30 -9.52 24.07
C PRO A 151 18.04 -8.80 24.57
N ILE A 152 17.37 -8.05 23.69
CA ILE A 152 16.20 -7.22 24.00
C ILE A 152 14.94 -8.09 24.06
N HIS A 153 14.55 -8.73 22.95
CA HIS A 153 13.31 -9.51 22.89
C HIS A 153 13.53 -11.00 23.21
N LYS A 154 14.76 -11.49 23.05
CA LYS A 154 15.11 -12.90 23.30
C LYS A 154 14.18 -13.83 22.51
N ALA A 155 13.86 -13.47 21.28
CA ALA A 155 12.83 -14.08 20.46
C ALA A 155 13.35 -14.37 19.05
N VAL A 156 12.77 -15.39 18.42
CA VAL A 156 13.03 -15.75 17.02
C VAL A 156 12.01 -15.07 16.08
N PRO A 157 12.36 -14.79 14.83
CA PRO A 157 13.64 -15.07 14.17
C PRO A 157 14.74 -14.06 14.50
N VAL A 158 16.00 -14.52 14.36
CA VAL A 158 17.17 -13.65 14.29
C VAL A 158 17.96 -14.01 13.03
N LEU A 159 18.18 -13.04 12.15
CA LEU A 159 19.08 -13.18 11.02
C LEU A 159 20.45 -12.65 11.41
N ILE A 160 21.48 -13.48 11.36
CA ILE A 160 22.86 -13.04 11.51
C ILE A 160 23.46 -12.98 10.12
N HIS A 161 23.89 -11.81 9.67
CA HIS A 161 24.62 -11.64 8.42
C HIS A 161 26.00 -11.07 8.74
N ASN A 162 27.06 -11.80 8.40
CA ASN A 162 28.45 -11.40 8.66
C ASN A 162 28.74 -11.07 10.13
N GLY A 163 28.15 -11.88 11.04
CA GLY A 163 28.30 -11.72 12.48
C GLY A 163 27.47 -10.58 13.08
N LYS A 164 26.70 -9.84 12.28
CA LYS A 164 25.80 -8.80 12.74
C LYS A 164 24.37 -9.34 12.86
N PRO A 165 23.76 -9.35 14.06
CA PRO A 165 22.41 -9.83 14.23
C PRO A 165 21.38 -8.76 13.82
N LEU A 166 20.26 -9.24 13.29
CA LEU A 166 19.06 -8.48 12.94
C LEU A 166 17.85 -9.18 13.54
N CYS A 167 17.00 -8.39 14.19
CA CYS A 167 15.80 -8.83 14.87
C CYS A 167 14.56 -8.22 14.20
N GLU A 168 13.38 -8.72 14.58
CA GLU A 168 12.07 -8.36 14.00
C GLU A 168 11.87 -8.85 12.57
N SER A 169 10.92 -9.78 12.38
CA SER A 169 10.74 -10.44 11.08
C SER A 169 10.50 -9.46 9.92
N SER A 170 9.69 -8.41 10.11
CA SER A 170 9.42 -7.41 9.07
C SER A 170 10.64 -6.53 8.75
N VAL A 171 11.44 -6.19 9.75
CA VAL A 171 12.71 -5.47 9.57
C VAL A 171 13.72 -6.34 8.81
N ILE A 172 13.81 -7.63 9.18
CA ILE A 172 14.66 -8.61 8.49
C ILE A 172 14.23 -8.77 7.02
N LEU A 173 12.93 -8.78 6.73
CA LEU A 173 12.41 -8.85 5.35
C LEU A 173 12.89 -7.66 4.50
N GLU A 174 12.76 -6.42 4.98
CA GLU A 174 13.25 -5.24 4.24
C GLU A 174 14.78 -5.29 4.07
N TYR A 175 15.51 -5.71 5.10
CA TYR A 175 16.96 -5.90 5.00
C TYR A 175 17.34 -6.91 3.92
N ILE A 176 16.67 -8.07 3.86
CA ILE A 176 16.91 -9.08 2.84
C ILE A 176 16.65 -8.53 1.44
N ASP A 177 15.57 -7.76 1.28
CA ASP A 177 15.20 -7.20 -0.01
C ASP A 177 16.19 -6.14 -0.52
N GLU A 178 16.71 -5.31 0.39
CA GLU A 178 17.66 -4.23 0.12
C GLU A 178 19.11 -4.74 -0.04
N THR A 179 19.45 -5.88 0.57
CA THR A 179 20.84 -6.37 0.63
C THR A 179 21.15 -7.41 -0.45
N PHE A 180 20.22 -8.34 -0.71
CA PHE A 180 20.48 -9.47 -1.58
C PHE A 180 19.86 -9.27 -2.96
N GLU A 181 20.63 -9.60 -4.00
CA GLU A 181 20.17 -9.65 -5.38
C GLU A 181 19.05 -10.69 -5.57
N GLY A 182 18.28 -10.55 -6.64
CA GLY A 182 17.17 -11.46 -6.98
C GLY A 182 15.82 -10.74 -7.06
N PRO A 183 14.71 -11.50 -7.18
CA PRO A 183 13.37 -10.94 -7.25
C PRO A 183 13.07 -10.03 -6.06
N SER A 184 12.66 -8.79 -6.33
CA SER A 184 12.23 -7.84 -5.30
C SER A 184 10.95 -8.33 -4.63
N ILE A 185 10.91 -8.35 -3.31
CA ILE A 185 9.68 -8.63 -2.55
C ILE A 185 8.91 -7.35 -2.22
N LEU A 186 9.56 -6.18 -2.26
CA LEU A 186 8.88 -4.88 -2.21
C LEU A 186 8.56 -4.36 -3.61
N PRO A 187 7.46 -3.61 -3.77
CA PRO A 187 7.19 -2.83 -4.97
C PRO A 187 8.28 -1.78 -5.24
N LYS A 188 8.41 -1.37 -6.51
CA LYS A 188 9.35 -0.31 -6.91
C LYS A 188 8.85 1.09 -6.57
N ASP A 189 7.54 1.32 -6.66
CA ASP A 189 6.94 2.62 -6.43
C ASP A 189 6.87 2.93 -4.91
N PRO A 190 7.30 4.12 -4.45
CA PRO A 190 7.29 4.48 -3.03
C PRO A 190 5.89 4.43 -2.39
N TYR A 191 4.84 4.77 -3.12
CA TYR A 191 3.48 4.71 -2.60
C TYR A 191 3.04 3.27 -2.37
N ASP A 192 3.34 2.38 -3.31
CA ASP A 192 3.06 0.94 -3.16
C ASP A 192 3.90 0.32 -2.03
N ARG A 193 5.13 0.78 -1.79
CA ARG A 193 5.93 0.41 -0.60
C ARG A 193 5.27 0.90 0.69
N ALA A 194 4.72 2.11 0.70
CA ALA A 194 4.00 2.64 1.86
C ALA A 194 2.73 1.83 2.15
N LEU A 195 1.92 1.50 1.12
CA LEU A 195 0.78 0.59 1.25
C LEU A 195 1.19 -0.79 1.76
N THR A 196 2.31 -1.31 1.28
CA THR A 196 2.89 -2.57 1.72
C THR A 196 3.20 -2.55 3.22
N ARG A 197 3.88 -1.51 3.70
CA ARG A 197 4.20 -1.35 5.14
C ARG A 197 2.94 -1.15 5.99
N PHE A 198 1.97 -0.39 5.49
CA PHE A 198 0.67 -0.21 6.13
C PHE A 198 -0.04 -1.54 6.37
N TRP A 199 -0.21 -2.36 5.32
CA TRP A 199 -0.87 -3.66 5.44
C TRP A 199 -0.11 -4.64 6.33
N ALA A 200 1.22 -4.65 6.23
CA ALA A 200 2.05 -5.48 7.10
C ALA A 200 1.88 -5.09 8.57
N LYS A 201 1.86 -3.79 8.88
CA LYS A 201 1.60 -3.29 10.23
C LYS A 201 0.19 -3.65 10.70
N PHE A 202 -0.82 -3.46 9.86
CA PHE A 202 -2.20 -3.84 10.18
C PHE A 202 -2.31 -5.32 10.58
N LEU A 203 -1.66 -6.22 9.84
CA LEU A 203 -1.66 -7.66 10.15
C LEU A 203 -0.91 -7.98 11.45
N ASP A 204 0.26 -7.36 11.66
CA ASP A 204 1.06 -7.57 12.89
C ASP A 204 0.31 -7.09 14.15
N ASP A 205 -0.39 -5.96 14.07
CA ASP A 205 -1.18 -5.41 15.19
C ASP A 205 -2.34 -6.35 15.61
N LYS A 206 -2.79 -7.24 14.72
CA LYS A 206 -3.88 -8.20 14.98
C LYS A 206 -3.42 -9.55 15.51
N GLY A 207 -2.12 -9.82 15.58
CA GLY A 207 -1.60 -11.10 16.07
C GLY A 207 -2.02 -11.44 17.51
N LEU A 208 -2.10 -10.42 18.40
CA LEU A 208 -2.55 -10.63 19.78
C LEU A 208 -4.04 -11.00 19.85
N ALA A 209 -4.87 -10.41 19.00
CA ALA A 209 -6.29 -10.73 18.93
C ALA A 209 -6.51 -12.19 18.53
N ILE A 210 -5.79 -12.66 17.51
CA ILE A 210 -5.80 -14.08 17.07
C ILE A 210 -5.37 -15.00 18.22
N ARG A 211 -4.33 -14.64 18.96
CA ARG A 211 -3.89 -15.44 20.11
C ARG A 211 -4.96 -15.50 21.20
N LYS A 212 -5.60 -14.37 21.52
CA LYS A 212 -6.68 -14.28 22.52
C LYS A 212 -7.90 -15.09 22.10
N SER A 213 -8.33 -14.99 20.85
CA SER A 213 -9.52 -15.70 20.37
C SER A 213 -9.39 -17.22 20.46
N ILE A 214 -8.17 -17.74 20.32
CA ILE A 214 -7.89 -19.19 20.25
C ILE A 214 -7.49 -19.78 21.60
N PHE A 215 -6.58 -19.14 22.32
CA PHE A 215 -5.94 -19.74 23.50
C PHE A 215 -6.47 -19.25 24.85
N PHE A 216 -7.20 -18.14 24.88
CA PHE A 216 -7.76 -17.59 26.12
C PHE A 216 -9.20 -18.07 26.32
N LYS A 217 -9.79 -17.80 27.50
CA LYS A 217 -11.16 -18.21 27.85
C LYS A 217 -11.96 -17.03 28.42
N GLY A 218 -13.28 -17.11 28.30
CA GLY A 218 -14.19 -16.11 28.86
C GLY A 218 -14.16 -14.78 28.09
N GLU A 219 -14.27 -13.65 28.80
CA GLU A 219 -14.39 -12.32 28.22
C GLU A 219 -13.19 -11.93 27.32
N GLU A 220 -11.97 -12.36 27.68
CA GLU A 220 -10.78 -12.08 26.87
C GLU A 220 -10.79 -12.83 25.53
N GLN A 221 -11.38 -14.02 25.50
CA GLN A 221 -11.55 -14.79 24.28
C GLN A 221 -12.55 -14.11 23.34
N GLU A 222 -13.71 -13.69 23.86
CA GLU A 222 -14.75 -13.04 23.05
C GLU A 222 -14.26 -11.71 22.47
N LYS A 223 -13.55 -10.88 23.26
CA LYS A 223 -12.91 -9.66 22.73
C LYS A 223 -11.90 -9.97 21.62
N GLY A 224 -11.09 -11.02 21.80
CA GLY A 224 -10.18 -11.48 20.76
C GLY A 224 -10.91 -11.87 19.47
N LYS A 225 -12.04 -12.59 19.60
CA LYS A 225 -12.87 -13.00 18.45
C LYS A 225 -13.45 -11.81 17.71
N GLU A 226 -14.01 -10.83 18.44
CA GLU A 226 -14.56 -9.60 17.85
C GLU A 226 -13.50 -8.84 17.05
N GLU A 227 -12.30 -8.67 17.61
CA GLU A 227 -11.19 -8.00 16.91
C GLU A 227 -10.72 -8.76 15.67
N VAL A 228 -10.68 -10.10 15.71
CA VAL A 228 -10.40 -10.95 14.54
C VAL A 228 -11.51 -10.82 13.50
N TYR A 229 -12.77 -10.74 13.92
CA TYR A 229 -13.89 -10.57 12.98
C TYR A 229 -13.85 -9.24 12.24
N GLU A 230 -13.52 -8.16 12.93
CA GLU A 230 -13.32 -6.85 12.30
C GLU A 230 -12.11 -6.86 11.36
N MET A 231 -11.01 -7.53 11.74
CA MET A 231 -9.88 -7.73 10.83
C MET A 231 -10.32 -8.46 9.55
N LEU A 232 -11.04 -9.57 9.68
CA LEU A 232 -11.50 -10.36 8.54
C LEU A 232 -12.44 -9.55 7.63
N LYS A 233 -13.31 -8.68 8.17
CA LYS A 233 -14.14 -7.77 7.36
C LYS A 233 -13.30 -6.77 6.55
N VAL A 234 -12.24 -6.23 7.15
CA VAL A 234 -11.33 -5.30 6.45
C VAL A 234 -10.61 -6.04 5.33
N LEU A 235 -10.11 -7.25 5.59
CA LEU A 235 -9.46 -8.08 4.56
C LEU A 235 -10.46 -8.48 3.47
N ASP A 236 -11.66 -8.90 3.84
CA ASP A 236 -12.73 -9.25 2.90
C ASP A 236 -13.01 -8.10 1.91
N ASN A 237 -13.10 -6.86 2.41
CA ASN A 237 -13.23 -5.66 1.59
C ASN A 237 -12.03 -5.42 0.65
N GLU A 238 -10.81 -5.61 1.15
CA GLU A 238 -9.58 -5.39 0.35
C GLU A 238 -9.48 -6.36 -0.84
N PHE A 239 -10.05 -7.55 -0.72
CA PHE A 239 -10.01 -8.59 -1.74
C PHE A 239 -11.25 -8.64 -2.66
N LYS A 240 -12.19 -7.68 -2.56
CA LYS A 240 -13.47 -7.67 -3.31
C LYS A 240 -13.34 -7.61 -4.84
N ASP A 241 -12.23 -7.10 -5.37
CA ASP A 241 -12.02 -6.91 -6.81
C ASP A 241 -11.15 -8.02 -7.44
N ASN A 242 -11.21 -9.24 -6.90
CA ASN A 242 -10.40 -10.40 -7.34
C ASN A 242 -8.89 -10.16 -7.29
N LYS A 243 -8.47 -9.34 -6.32
CA LYS A 243 -7.07 -9.03 -6.08
C LYS A 243 -6.33 -10.32 -5.68
N LYS A 244 -5.28 -10.69 -6.41
CA LYS A 244 -4.54 -11.94 -6.12
C LYS A 244 -3.58 -11.80 -4.93
N TYR A 245 -3.05 -10.60 -4.71
CA TYR A 245 -2.03 -10.28 -3.70
C TYR A 245 -2.32 -8.93 -3.05
N PHE A 246 -1.80 -8.69 -1.85
CA PHE A 246 -2.11 -7.47 -1.09
C PHE A 246 -1.70 -6.17 -1.77
N VAL A 247 -0.60 -6.14 -2.54
CA VAL A 247 -0.16 -4.94 -3.27
C VAL A 247 0.48 -5.38 -4.60
N GLY A 248 -0.04 -4.86 -5.70
CA GLY A 248 0.43 -5.22 -7.05
C GLY A 248 -0.11 -6.57 -7.56
N ASP A 249 0.54 -7.08 -8.61
CA ASP A 249 0.16 -8.27 -9.36
C ASP A 249 0.99 -9.52 -8.99
N LYS A 250 1.96 -9.37 -8.07
CA LYS A 250 2.92 -10.40 -7.69
C LYS A 250 2.93 -10.63 -6.18
N PHE A 251 3.20 -11.87 -5.80
CA PHE A 251 3.46 -12.25 -4.42
C PHE A 251 4.65 -11.47 -3.86
N GLY A 252 4.45 -10.73 -2.77
CA GLY A 252 5.44 -9.83 -2.20
C GLY A 252 5.46 -9.81 -0.68
N PHE A 253 6.03 -8.74 -0.14
CA PHE A 253 6.31 -8.57 1.29
C PHE A 253 5.09 -8.77 2.19
N VAL A 254 3.95 -8.15 1.86
CA VAL A 254 2.73 -8.30 2.67
C VAL A 254 2.20 -9.72 2.63
N ASP A 255 2.25 -10.39 1.47
CA ASP A 255 1.78 -11.76 1.33
C ASP A 255 2.67 -12.73 2.15
N ILE A 256 3.97 -12.45 2.23
CA ILE A 256 4.89 -13.15 3.16
C ILE A 256 4.47 -12.89 4.61
N VAL A 257 4.17 -11.64 4.99
CA VAL A 257 3.74 -11.27 6.36
C VAL A 257 2.41 -11.94 6.73
N ALA A 258 1.49 -12.03 5.78
CA ALA A 258 0.16 -12.61 5.92
C ALA A 258 0.14 -14.13 6.16
N ASN A 259 1.29 -14.82 6.02
CA ASN A 259 1.36 -16.27 6.26
C ASN A 259 0.83 -16.69 7.65
N ALA A 260 1.01 -15.83 8.65
CA ALA A 260 0.57 -16.06 10.03
C ALA A 260 -0.96 -16.11 10.14
N ALA A 261 -1.67 -15.37 9.29
CA ALA A 261 -3.11 -15.38 9.22
C ALA A 261 -3.61 -16.44 8.22
N ALA A 262 -3.00 -16.54 7.04
CA ALA A 262 -3.50 -17.37 5.94
C ALA A 262 -3.27 -18.87 6.14
N LEU A 263 -2.11 -19.29 6.65
CA LEU A 263 -1.79 -20.71 6.84
C LEU A 263 -2.07 -21.19 8.27
N TRP A 264 -1.77 -20.35 9.26
CA TRP A 264 -1.82 -20.79 10.66
C TRP A 264 -3.19 -20.66 11.30
N LEU A 265 -4.08 -19.79 10.81
CA LEU A 265 -5.41 -19.65 11.40
C LEU A 265 -6.18 -20.98 11.32
N GLY A 266 -6.24 -21.63 10.15
CA GLY A 266 -6.91 -22.94 10.00
C GLY A 266 -6.31 -24.04 10.88
N VAL A 267 -4.98 -24.12 10.96
CA VAL A 267 -4.28 -25.07 11.86
C VAL A 267 -4.64 -24.81 13.32
N LEU A 268 -4.69 -23.54 13.73
CA LEU A 268 -5.02 -23.16 15.10
C LEU A 268 -6.50 -23.40 15.43
N GLU A 269 -7.41 -23.21 14.48
CA GLU A 269 -8.83 -23.55 14.63
C GLU A 269 -9.01 -25.07 14.83
N GLU A 270 -8.33 -25.90 14.04
CA GLU A 270 -8.37 -27.36 14.17
C GLU A 270 -7.84 -27.83 15.53
N VAL A 271 -6.70 -27.29 15.97
CA VAL A 271 -6.05 -27.69 17.23
C VAL A 271 -6.84 -27.22 18.45
N SER A 272 -7.44 -26.03 18.39
CA SER A 272 -8.18 -25.45 19.52
C SER A 272 -9.65 -25.85 19.58
N GLY A 273 -10.23 -26.28 18.45
CA GLY A 273 -11.66 -26.48 18.29
C GLY A 273 -12.48 -25.18 18.23
N VAL A 274 -11.83 -24.01 18.23
CA VAL A 274 -12.47 -22.70 18.13
C VAL A 274 -12.50 -22.29 16.66
N VAL A 275 -13.68 -22.30 16.05
CA VAL A 275 -13.86 -21.85 14.66
C VAL A 275 -14.16 -20.35 14.64
N LEU A 276 -13.31 -19.58 13.97
CA LEU A 276 -13.42 -18.13 13.80
C LEU A 276 -13.90 -17.80 12.38
N VAL A 277 -13.42 -18.54 11.39
CA VAL A 277 -13.86 -18.39 10.01
C VAL A 277 -15.01 -19.38 9.77
N THR A 278 -16.25 -18.91 9.95
CA THR A 278 -17.45 -19.69 9.60
C THR A 278 -17.98 -19.27 8.23
N LYS A 279 -18.40 -20.26 7.44
CA LYS A 279 -18.91 -20.11 6.06
C LYS A 279 -20.17 -19.23 5.95
N GLU A 280 -20.82 -18.97 7.07
CA GLU A 280 -22.02 -18.12 7.19
C GLU A 280 -21.69 -16.63 7.38
N LYS A 281 -20.44 -16.27 7.73
CA LYS A 281 -20.04 -14.88 8.06
C LYS A 281 -19.08 -14.22 7.06
N TYR A 282 -18.34 -14.98 6.24
CA TYR A 282 -17.32 -14.46 5.33
C TYR A 282 -17.42 -15.11 3.94
N PRO A 283 -18.30 -14.60 3.05
CA PRO A 283 -18.68 -15.25 1.80
C PRO A 283 -17.62 -15.23 0.69
N ASN A 284 -16.64 -14.31 0.71
CA ASN A 284 -15.53 -14.30 -0.28
C ASN A 284 -14.59 -15.50 -0.11
N PHE A 285 -14.87 -16.40 0.84
CA PHE A 285 -14.20 -17.67 1.06
C PHE A 285 -15.08 -18.91 0.70
N CYS A 286 -16.22 -18.76 -0.01
CA CYS A 286 -17.20 -19.86 -0.29
C CYS A 286 -17.57 -20.11 -1.77
N ASP A 287 -17.90 -21.38 -2.07
CA ASP A 287 -18.17 -21.96 -3.40
C ASP A 287 -19.61 -21.70 -3.92
N VAL A 288 -19.75 -20.68 -4.76
CA VAL A 288 -20.96 -20.40 -5.54
C VAL A 288 -20.73 -20.92 -6.94
N LYS A 289 -21.60 -21.78 -7.48
CA LYS A 289 -21.49 -22.25 -8.87
C LYS A 289 -22.66 -21.76 -9.69
N LEU A 290 -22.41 -21.27 -10.88
CA LEU A 290 -23.43 -20.95 -11.86
C LEU A 290 -23.34 -21.95 -13.02
N LEU A 291 -24.31 -22.85 -13.11
CA LEU A 291 -24.51 -23.62 -14.33
C LEU A 291 -25.16 -22.72 -15.36
N GLY A 292 -24.43 -22.46 -16.43
CA GLY A 292 -24.83 -21.52 -17.46
C GLY A 292 -24.52 -22.02 -18.86
N LEU A 293 -24.93 -21.22 -19.83
CA LEU A 293 -24.55 -21.37 -21.23
C LEU A 293 -24.06 -20.00 -21.67
N TRP A 294 -22.85 -19.90 -22.22
CA TRP A 294 -22.14 -18.62 -22.36
C TRP A 294 -22.88 -17.56 -23.20
N TYR A 295 -23.86 -17.95 -24.02
CA TYR A 295 -24.68 -17.04 -24.84
C TYR A 295 -26.12 -16.88 -24.33
N SER A 296 -26.47 -17.49 -23.19
CA SER A 296 -27.82 -17.40 -22.63
C SER A 296 -28.03 -16.05 -21.94
N PRO A 297 -28.99 -15.22 -22.39
CA PRO A 297 -29.29 -13.95 -21.74
C PRO A 297 -29.83 -14.14 -20.30
N PHE A 298 -30.41 -15.31 -20.02
CA PHE A 298 -30.88 -15.67 -18.69
C PHE A 298 -29.72 -16.03 -17.76
N SER A 299 -28.65 -16.65 -18.28
CA SER A 299 -27.42 -16.92 -17.52
C SER A 299 -26.69 -15.63 -17.19
N HIS A 300 -26.53 -14.73 -18.16
CA HIS A 300 -25.93 -13.42 -17.94
C HIS A 300 -26.71 -12.56 -16.93
N ARG A 301 -28.03 -12.70 -16.86
CA ARG A 301 -28.85 -12.02 -15.83
C ARG A 301 -28.41 -12.41 -14.41
N VAL A 302 -28.15 -13.70 -14.18
CA VAL A 302 -27.66 -14.22 -12.90
C VAL A 302 -26.21 -13.79 -12.67
N GLU A 303 -25.36 -13.88 -13.69
CA GLU A 303 -23.98 -13.39 -13.61
C GLU A 303 -23.91 -11.91 -13.23
N TRP A 304 -24.79 -11.07 -13.79
CA TRP A 304 -24.85 -9.66 -13.45
C TRP A 304 -25.36 -9.42 -12.04
N ALA A 305 -26.34 -10.18 -11.57
CA ALA A 305 -26.78 -10.08 -10.18
C ALA A 305 -25.66 -10.45 -9.20
N LEU A 306 -24.91 -11.53 -9.48
CA LEU A 306 -23.72 -11.91 -8.70
C LEU A 306 -22.65 -10.81 -8.76
N LYS A 307 -22.35 -10.29 -9.95
CA LYS A 307 -21.39 -9.18 -10.15
C LYS A 307 -21.81 -7.88 -9.44
N ILE A 308 -23.10 -7.52 -9.46
CA ILE A 308 -23.65 -6.33 -8.77
C ILE A 308 -23.53 -6.47 -7.25
N LYS A 309 -23.72 -7.69 -6.73
CA LYS A 309 -23.53 -8.00 -5.31
C LYS A 309 -22.07 -8.26 -4.92
N GLY A 310 -21.15 -8.29 -5.89
CA GLY A 310 -19.74 -8.59 -5.65
C GLY A 310 -19.50 -10.03 -5.19
N ILE A 311 -20.30 -10.99 -5.65
CA ILE A 311 -20.20 -12.41 -5.29
C ILE A 311 -19.38 -13.14 -6.35
N GLU A 312 -18.25 -13.73 -5.95
CA GLU A 312 -17.49 -14.64 -6.79
C GLU A 312 -18.24 -15.96 -7.01
N TYR A 313 -18.11 -16.54 -8.21
CA TYR A 313 -18.71 -17.83 -8.55
C TYR A 313 -17.90 -18.60 -9.59
N GLU A 314 -17.91 -19.93 -9.51
CA GLU A 314 -17.45 -20.84 -10.56
C GLU A 314 -18.52 -20.96 -11.64
N TYR A 315 -18.19 -20.58 -12.87
CA TYR A 315 -19.06 -20.79 -14.01
C TYR A 315 -18.86 -22.18 -14.61
N ILE A 316 -19.93 -22.95 -14.72
CA ILE A 316 -19.93 -24.28 -15.32
C ILE A 316 -20.78 -24.22 -16.59
N GLU A 317 -20.12 -24.34 -17.73
CA GLU A 317 -20.76 -24.40 -19.05
C GLU A 317 -21.56 -25.71 -19.19
N ASP A 318 -22.82 -25.62 -19.62
CA ASP A 318 -23.68 -26.77 -19.91
C ASP A 318 -24.25 -26.72 -21.33
N ASP A 319 -24.39 -27.87 -21.97
CA ASP A 319 -24.82 -28.01 -23.36
C ASP A 319 -26.34 -28.25 -23.45
N LEU A 320 -27.05 -27.44 -24.26
CA LEU A 320 -28.50 -27.56 -24.42
C LEU A 320 -28.96 -28.84 -25.15
N HIS A 321 -28.08 -29.44 -25.96
CA HIS A 321 -28.31 -30.67 -26.71
C HIS A 321 -27.81 -31.90 -25.96
N ASN A 322 -26.69 -31.79 -25.22
CA ASN A 322 -26.11 -32.87 -24.41
C ASN A 322 -25.99 -32.46 -22.93
N LYS A 323 -27.15 -32.37 -22.27
CA LYS A 323 -27.28 -31.84 -20.90
C LYS A 323 -26.49 -32.67 -19.89
N SER A 324 -25.71 -32.00 -19.05
CA SER A 324 -24.92 -32.65 -18.01
C SER A 324 -25.80 -33.36 -16.97
N SER A 325 -25.24 -34.39 -16.33
CA SER A 325 -25.90 -35.04 -15.19
C SER A 325 -26.13 -34.07 -14.03
N LEU A 326 -25.27 -33.05 -13.88
CA LEU A 326 -25.40 -32.02 -12.86
C LEU A 326 -26.64 -31.15 -13.10
N LEU A 327 -26.87 -30.65 -14.32
CA LEU A 327 -28.08 -29.89 -14.66
C LEU A 327 -29.36 -30.72 -14.51
N LEU A 328 -29.33 -31.99 -14.93
CA LEU A 328 -30.50 -32.86 -14.82
C LEU A 328 -30.86 -33.19 -13.36
N GLN A 329 -29.87 -33.27 -12.47
CA GLN A 329 -30.09 -33.45 -11.03
C GLN A 329 -30.50 -32.14 -10.35
N SER A 330 -29.90 -31.01 -10.74
CA SER A 330 -30.12 -29.72 -10.11
C SER A 330 -31.41 -29.02 -10.56
N ASN A 331 -31.88 -29.24 -11.80
CA ASN A 331 -33.16 -28.75 -12.32
C ASN A 331 -33.96 -29.87 -13.00
N PRO A 332 -34.53 -30.82 -12.24
CA PRO A 332 -35.20 -32.01 -12.81
C PRO A 332 -36.50 -31.68 -13.54
N ILE A 333 -37.13 -30.53 -13.23
CA ILE A 333 -38.41 -30.10 -13.79
C ILE A 333 -38.22 -29.48 -15.17
N HIS A 334 -37.51 -28.36 -15.25
CA HIS A 334 -37.37 -27.61 -16.48
C HIS A 334 -36.16 -28.04 -17.31
N LYS A 335 -35.14 -28.63 -16.65
CA LYS A 335 -33.91 -29.11 -17.29
C LYS A 335 -33.24 -28.01 -18.12
N LYS A 336 -33.26 -26.78 -17.60
CA LYS A 336 -32.79 -25.56 -18.27
C LYS A 336 -31.81 -24.80 -17.38
N VAL A 337 -30.86 -24.13 -18.03
CA VAL A 337 -29.97 -23.13 -17.42
C VAL A 337 -30.65 -21.75 -17.42
N PRO A 338 -30.29 -20.83 -16.51
CA PRO A 338 -29.30 -20.99 -15.45
C PRO A 338 -29.78 -21.79 -14.23
N VAL A 339 -28.82 -22.40 -13.53
CA VAL A 339 -29.02 -22.93 -12.18
C VAL A 339 -27.90 -22.39 -11.29
N LEU A 340 -28.27 -21.69 -10.21
CA LEU A 340 -27.31 -21.29 -9.19
C LEU A 340 -27.22 -22.41 -8.16
N ILE A 341 -26.03 -22.94 -7.92
CA ILE A 341 -25.76 -23.85 -6.82
C ILE A 341 -25.06 -23.05 -5.73
N HIS A 342 -25.78 -22.80 -4.64
CA HIS A 342 -25.22 -22.17 -3.46
C HIS A 342 -25.07 -23.23 -2.37
N ASN A 343 -23.83 -23.59 -2.02
CA ASN A 343 -23.53 -24.62 -1.02
C ASN A 343 -24.23 -25.97 -1.29
N GLY A 344 -24.18 -26.43 -2.54
CA GLY A 344 -24.77 -27.71 -2.98
C GLY A 344 -26.30 -27.70 -3.15
N LYS A 345 -26.98 -26.58 -2.87
CA LYS A 345 -28.43 -26.44 -3.06
C LYS A 345 -28.73 -25.71 -4.38
N PRO A 346 -29.51 -26.30 -5.30
CA PRO A 346 -29.83 -25.66 -6.57
C PRO A 346 -31.01 -24.69 -6.44
N ILE A 347 -30.87 -23.51 -7.03
CA ILE A 347 -31.92 -22.51 -7.26
C ILE A 347 -32.09 -22.37 -8.78
N CYS A 348 -33.34 -22.46 -9.25
CA CYS A 348 -33.70 -22.45 -10.66
C CYS A 348 -34.51 -21.19 -11.01
N GLU A 349 -34.58 -20.87 -12.31
CA GLU A 349 -35.23 -19.69 -12.89
C GLU A 349 -34.48 -18.37 -12.64
N SER A 350 -34.05 -17.70 -13.71
CA SER A 350 -33.13 -16.55 -13.62
C SER A 350 -33.64 -15.41 -12.72
N MET A 351 -34.94 -15.09 -12.72
CA MET A 351 -35.51 -14.06 -11.84
C MET A 351 -35.64 -14.50 -10.38
N VAL A 352 -35.93 -15.77 -10.14
CA VAL A 352 -35.98 -16.33 -8.77
C VAL A 352 -34.57 -16.37 -8.19
N ILE A 353 -33.57 -16.72 -9.02
CA ILE A 353 -32.16 -16.67 -8.64
C ILE A 353 -31.72 -15.23 -8.31
N VAL A 354 -32.13 -14.24 -9.11
CA VAL A 354 -31.82 -12.82 -8.83
C VAL A 354 -32.48 -12.34 -7.54
N GLU A 355 -33.74 -12.68 -7.30
CA GLU A 355 -34.44 -12.39 -6.03
C GLU A 355 -33.73 -13.05 -4.85
N TYR A 356 -33.38 -14.33 -4.97
CA TYR A 356 -32.62 -15.06 -3.98
C TYR A 356 -31.27 -14.39 -3.70
N ILE A 357 -30.54 -13.98 -4.75
CA ILE A 357 -29.27 -13.26 -4.60
C ILE A 357 -29.48 -11.93 -3.87
N ASP A 358 -30.54 -11.19 -4.23
CA ASP A 358 -30.82 -9.88 -3.64
C ASP A 358 -31.20 -9.95 -2.15
N GLU A 359 -31.91 -11.00 -1.77
CA GLU A 359 -32.38 -11.24 -0.39
C GLU A 359 -31.35 -11.97 0.48
N THR A 360 -30.46 -12.76 -0.12
CA THR A 360 -29.48 -13.59 0.61
C THR A 360 -28.14 -12.88 0.82
N PHE A 361 -27.65 -12.15 -0.19
CA PHE A 361 -26.33 -11.54 -0.15
C PHE A 361 -26.41 -10.04 0.14
N GLU A 362 -25.55 -9.58 1.07
CA GLU A 362 -25.39 -8.16 1.36
C GLU A 362 -24.82 -7.42 0.14
N GLY A 363 -25.16 -6.13 -0.02
CA GLY A 363 -24.72 -5.31 -1.14
C GLY A 363 -25.83 -4.43 -1.70
N PRO A 364 -25.57 -3.71 -2.82
CA PRO A 364 -26.56 -2.87 -3.47
C PRO A 364 -27.86 -3.64 -3.71
N SER A 365 -28.98 -3.05 -3.32
CA SER A 365 -30.31 -3.63 -3.55
C SER A 365 -30.53 -3.70 -5.06
N ILE A 366 -30.61 -4.91 -5.62
CA ILE A 366 -30.91 -5.13 -7.04
C ILE A 366 -32.37 -4.76 -7.30
N LEU A 367 -33.26 -5.08 -6.35
CA LEU A 367 -34.67 -4.72 -6.41
C LEU A 367 -34.96 -3.52 -5.51
N PRO A 368 -35.91 -2.64 -5.89
CA PRO A 368 -36.38 -1.57 -5.01
C PRO A 368 -36.90 -2.12 -3.67
N LYS A 369 -36.81 -1.29 -2.63
CA LYS A 369 -37.28 -1.66 -1.29
C LYS A 369 -38.80 -1.56 -1.15
N ASP A 370 -39.43 -0.69 -1.93
CA ASP A 370 -40.88 -0.50 -1.88
C ASP A 370 -41.62 -1.51 -2.77
N PRO A 371 -42.82 -1.98 -2.35
CA PRO A 371 -43.57 -2.99 -3.11
C PRO A 371 -43.93 -2.59 -4.54
N TYR A 372 -44.13 -1.29 -4.79
CA TYR A 372 -44.48 -0.79 -6.11
C TYR A 372 -43.26 -0.83 -7.05
N GLY A 373 -42.10 -0.36 -6.61
CA GLY A 373 -40.84 -0.48 -7.34
C GLY A 373 -40.48 -1.94 -7.65
N ARG A 374 -40.68 -2.87 -6.70
CA ARG A 374 -40.53 -4.32 -6.98
C ARG A 374 -41.48 -4.80 -8.06
N ALA A 375 -42.75 -4.36 -8.04
CA ALA A 375 -43.73 -4.71 -9.07
C ALA A 375 -43.36 -4.13 -10.45
N ILE A 376 -42.82 -2.92 -10.51
CA ILE A 376 -42.33 -2.29 -11.74
C ILE A 376 -41.12 -3.05 -12.31
N VAL A 377 -40.14 -3.42 -11.48
CA VAL A 377 -39.00 -4.23 -11.94
C VAL A 377 -39.44 -5.61 -12.43
N ARG A 378 -40.38 -6.27 -11.73
CA ARG A 378 -40.98 -7.54 -12.18
C ARG A 378 -41.73 -7.39 -13.50
N PHE A 379 -42.48 -6.31 -13.65
CA PHE A 379 -43.17 -6.00 -14.89
C PHE A 379 -42.19 -5.84 -16.05
N TRP A 380 -41.11 -5.06 -15.88
CA TRP A 380 -40.11 -4.84 -16.94
C TRP A 380 -39.26 -6.08 -17.22
N ALA A 381 -38.87 -6.85 -16.21
CA ALA A 381 -38.18 -8.12 -16.40
C ALA A 381 -39.06 -9.11 -17.18
N LYS A 382 -40.33 -9.23 -16.80
CA LYS A 382 -41.31 -10.04 -17.54
C LYS A 382 -41.56 -9.49 -18.95
N PHE A 383 -41.63 -8.18 -19.12
CA PHE A 383 -41.78 -7.54 -20.42
C PHE A 383 -40.59 -7.90 -21.31
N LEU A 384 -39.35 -7.79 -20.83
CA LEU A 384 -38.16 -8.20 -21.59
C LEU A 384 -38.17 -9.71 -21.89
N ASP A 385 -38.55 -10.55 -20.93
CA ASP A 385 -38.67 -12.01 -21.15
C ASP A 385 -39.70 -12.35 -22.23
N ASP A 386 -40.85 -11.68 -22.23
CA ASP A 386 -41.93 -11.89 -23.18
C ASP A 386 -41.67 -11.21 -24.54
N LYS A 387 -40.87 -10.13 -24.57
CA LYS A 387 -40.69 -9.23 -25.74
C LYS A 387 -39.31 -9.28 -26.41
N MET A 388 -38.32 -10.01 -25.87
CA MET A 388 -37.03 -10.24 -26.53
C MET A 388 -37.04 -11.43 -27.49
N ALA A 389 -38.12 -12.21 -27.54
CA ALA A 389 -38.28 -13.30 -28.49
C ALA A 389 -38.19 -12.88 -29.98
N PRO A 390 -38.73 -11.72 -30.42
CA PRO A 390 -38.52 -11.17 -31.76
C PRO A 390 -37.06 -10.82 -32.03
N VAL A 391 -36.32 -10.24 -31.06
CA VAL A 391 -34.89 -9.94 -31.19
C VAL A 391 -34.11 -11.22 -31.48
N GLY A 392 -34.34 -12.29 -30.71
CA GLY A 392 -33.74 -13.60 -30.97
C GLY A 392 -34.15 -14.17 -32.33
N LYS A 393 -35.44 -14.14 -32.67
CA LYS A 393 -35.96 -14.60 -33.98
C LYS A 393 -35.34 -13.84 -35.17
N SER A 394 -34.99 -12.56 -35.01
CA SER A 394 -34.34 -11.76 -36.05
C SER A 394 -32.96 -12.30 -36.46
N PHE A 395 -32.29 -13.05 -35.58
CA PHE A 395 -31.01 -13.71 -35.87
C PHE A 395 -31.16 -15.10 -36.50
N PHE A 396 -32.29 -15.78 -36.30
CA PHE A 396 -32.46 -17.20 -36.69
C PHE A 396 -33.51 -17.47 -37.78
N LEU A 397 -34.43 -16.54 -38.03
CA LEU A 397 -35.41 -16.63 -39.14
C LEU A 397 -34.82 -16.06 -40.44
N LYS A 398 -35.42 -16.41 -41.59
CA LYS A 398 -35.00 -15.95 -42.92
C LYS A 398 -36.21 -15.44 -43.73
N GLY A 399 -36.01 -14.41 -44.55
CA GLY A 399 -37.06 -13.83 -45.41
C GLY A 399 -37.94 -12.82 -44.66
N GLU A 400 -39.19 -12.64 -45.09
CA GLU A 400 -40.11 -11.60 -44.56
C GLU A 400 -40.32 -11.67 -43.03
N GLU A 401 -40.26 -12.87 -42.45
CA GLU A 401 -40.36 -13.05 -40.99
C GLU A 401 -39.15 -12.49 -40.22
N GLN A 402 -37.98 -12.41 -40.87
CA GLN A 402 -36.77 -11.82 -40.31
C GLN A 402 -36.83 -10.30 -40.31
N GLU A 403 -37.24 -9.68 -41.42
CA GLU A 403 -37.43 -8.22 -41.53
C GLU A 403 -38.44 -7.70 -40.50
N LYS A 404 -39.57 -8.40 -40.32
CA LYS A 404 -40.57 -8.03 -39.31
C LYS A 404 -40.03 -8.13 -37.88
N ALA A 405 -39.22 -9.15 -37.61
CA ALA A 405 -38.56 -9.32 -36.32
C ALA A 405 -37.47 -8.26 -36.05
N LYS A 406 -36.80 -7.74 -37.09
CA LYS A 406 -35.83 -6.64 -36.99
C LYS A 406 -36.50 -5.30 -36.68
N GLU A 407 -37.64 -4.99 -37.30
CA GLU A 407 -38.40 -3.77 -37.00
C GLU A 407 -38.92 -3.75 -35.55
N GLU A 408 -39.48 -4.87 -35.09
CA GLU A 408 -39.92 -5.01 -33.69
C GLU A 408 -38.74 -4.90 -32.69
N ALA A 409 -37.56 -5.41 -33.05
CA ALA A 409 -36.34 -5.29 -32.25
C ALA A 409 -35.82 -3.84 -32.17
N TYR A 410 -35.89 -3.10 -33.27
CA TYR A 410 -35.42 -1.72 -33.36
C TYR A 410 -36.20 -0.76 -32.47
N GLU A 411 -37.53 -0.87 -32.45
CA GLU A 411 -38.38 -0.04 -31.58
C GLU A 411 -38.18 -0.34 -30.08
N ILE A 412 -37.84 -1.58 -29.73
CA ILE A 412 -37.52 -1.96 -28.35
C ILE A 412 -36.16 -1.37 -27.90
N LEU A 413 -35.16 -1.35 -28.78
CA LEU A 413 -33.84 -0.80 -28.50
C LEU A 413 -33.85 0.73 -28.36
N LYS A 414 -34.72 1.42 -29.10
CA LYS A 414 -34.89 2.88 -29.06
C LYS A 414 -35.41 3.39 -27.70
N ILE A 415 -36.18 2.57 -27.00
CA ILE A 415 -36.71 2.87 -25.67
C ILE A 415 -35.60 2.78 -24.60
N LEU A 416 -34.58 1.94 -24.81
CA LEU A 416 -33.51 1.66 -23.85
C LEU A 416 -32.33 2.64 -23.94
N ASP A 417 -32.03 3.16 -25.14
CA ASP A 417 -30.88 4.06 -25.38
C ASP A 417 -31.07 5.47 -24.76
N ASN A 418 -32.31 5.90 -24.54
CA ASN A 418 -32.61 7.22 -23.98
C ASN A 418 -32.31 7.37 -22.47
N GLU A 419 -31.99 6.29 -21.74
CA GLU A 419 -31.99 6.28 -20.27
C GLU A 419 -30.59 6.25 -19.60
N LEU A 420 -29.44 6.15 -20.32
CA LEU A 420 -28.19 5.61 -19.73
C LEU A 420 -26.83 6.36 -19.88
N LYS A 421 -26.68 7.71 -19.74
CA LYS A 421 -25.31 8.35 -19.86
C LYS A 421 -24.90 9.42 -18.80
N ASP A 422 -23.79 9.21 -18.05
CA ASP A 422 -23.08 10.16 -17.12
C ASP A 422 -21.50 10.06 -17.02
N LYS A 423 -20.59 11.10 -17.09
CA LYS A 423 -20.01 12.13 -16.10
C LYS A 423 -18.99 13.18 -16.76
N LYS A 424 -18.40 14.21 -16.04
CA LYS A 424 -17.73 15.50 -16.50
C LYS A 424 -16.26 15.80 -15.99
N PHE A 425 -15.35 16.69 -16.52
CA PHE A 425 -15.24 18.19 -16.41
C PHE A 425 -14.06 18.91 -17.19
N PRO A 426 -14.33 19.59 -18.33
CA PRO A 426 -13.76 20.92 -18.71
C PRO A 426 -14.78 21.82 -19.45
N PHE A 427 -16.06 21.50 -19.25
CA PHE A 427 -17.16 21.91 -20.11
C PHE A 427 -17.73 23.30 -19.79
N SER A 428 -17.55 23.80 -18.57
CA SER A 428 -18.06 25.12 -18.14
C SER A 428 -17.33 26.28 -18.82
N HIS A 429 -16.02 26.17 -19.03
CA HIS A 429 -15.25 27.21 -19.72
C HIS A 429 -15.70 27.43 -21.17
N ARG A 430 -16.23 26.40 -21.85
CA ARG A 430 -16.78 26.56 -23.20
C ARG A 430 -17.91 27.60 -23.23
N VAL A 431 -18.76 27.56 -22.21
CA VAL A 431 -19.90 28.48 -22.04
C VAL A 431 -19.41 29.88 -21.67
N GLU A 432 -18.48 29.98 -20.72
CA GLU A 432 -17.87 31.26 -20.34
C GLU A 432 -17.21 31.95 -21.53
N TRP A 433 -16.50 31.20 -22.39
CA TRP A 433 -15.89 31.75 -23.59
C TRP A 433 -16.91 32.27 -24.57
N ALA A 434 -17.98 31.51 -24.83
CA ALA A 434 -19.07 31.97 -25.70
C ALA A 434 -19.71 33.26 -25.18
N LEU A 435 -19.94 33.36 -23.87
CA LEU A 435 -20.46 34.58 -23.24
C LEU A 435 -19.49 35.76 -23.39
N LYS A 436 -18.19 35.54 -23.16
CA LYS A 436 -17.14 36.56 -23.33
C LYS A 436 -17.02 37.03 -24.78
N ILE A 437 -17.02 36.11 -25.76
CA ILE A 437 -16.97 36.41 -27.20
C ILE A 437 -18.16 37.29 -27.60
N LYS A 438 -19.35 37.01 -27.06
CA LYS A 438 -20.57 37.79 -27.29
C LYS A 438 -20.68 39.05 -26.43
N GLY A 439 -19.73 39.30 -25.52
CA GLY A 439 -19.78 40.44 -24.59
C GLY A 439 -20.96 40.39 -23.62
N VAL A 440 -21.51 39.20 -23.34
CA VAL A 440 -22.67 39.00 -22.46
C VAL A 440 -22.21 39.02 -21.01
N GLN A 441 -22.84 39.86 -20.19
CA GLN A 441 -22.64 39.86 -18.73
C GLN A 441 -23.39 38.69 -18.11
N TYR A 442 -22.75 38.00 -17.16
CA TYR A 442 -23.31 36.82 -16.50
C TYR A 442 -22.92 36.77 -15.03
N GLU A 443 -23.75 36.08 -14.24
CA GLU A 443 -23.42 35.67 -12.88
C GLU A 443 -22.87 34.24 -12.91
N PHE A 444 -21.68 34.02 -12.33
CA PHE A 444 -21.11 32.68 -12.19
C PHE A 444 -21.49 32.11 -10.81
N ILE A 445 -22.21 31.00 -10.81
CA ILE A 445 -22.56 30.27 -9.60
C ILE A 445 -21.71 29.01 -9.54
N GLU A 446 -20.75 28.99 -8.61
CA GLU A 446 -19.90 27.83 -8.37
C GLU A 446 -20.71 26.64 -7.81
N GLN A 447 -20.34 25.42 -8.19
CA GLN A 447 -21.02 24.19 -7.78
C GLN A 447 -20.02 23.17 -7.27
N ASP A 448 -20.32 22.62 -6.09
CA ASP A 448 -19.64 21.44 -5.57
C ASP A 448 -20.17 20.18 -6.28
N LEU A 449 -19.27 19.41 -6.88
CA LEU A 449 -19.61 18.18 -7.61
C LEU A 449 -19.87 16.97 -6.71
N GLN A 450 -19.31 16.98 -5.50
CA GLN A 450 -19.52 15.95 -4.49
C GLN A 450 -20.81 16.24 -3.72
N ASN A 451 -21.04 17.51 -3.37
CA ASN A 451 -22.25 17.98 -2.70
C ASN A 451 -23.07 18.93 -3.59
N LYS A 452 -23.78 18.35 -4.55
CA LYS A 452 -24.54 19.11 -5.56
C LYS A 452 -25.67 19.94 -4.94
N SER A 453 -25.73 21.22 -5.27
CA SER A 453 -26.76 22.12 -4.74
C SER A 453 -28.17 21.74 -5.22
N PRO A 454 -29.23 22.07 -4.45
CA PRO A 454 -30.61 21.91 -4.90
C PRO A 454 -30.88 22.60 -6.24
N LEU A 455 -30.29 23.78 -6.47
CA LEU A 455 -30.44 24.54 -7.72
C LEU A 455 -29.93 23.75 -8.93
N LEU A 456 -28.79 23.07 -8.82
CA LEU A 456 -28.25 22.23 -9.89
C LEU A 456 -29.13 21.01 -10.15
N LEU A 457 -29.61 20.38 -9.08
CA LEU A 457 -30.47 19.19 -9.18
C LEU A 457 -31.83 19.52 -9.79
N GLU A 458 -32.38 20.70 -9.50
CA GLU A 458 -33.62 21.19 -10.09
C GLU A 458 -33.42 21.64 -11.55
N SER A 459 -32.31 22.32 -11.83
CA SER A 459 -32.05 22.90 -13.16
C SER A 459 -31.56 21.88 -14.19
N ASN A 460 -30.99 20.75 -13.76
CA ASN A 460 -30.62 19.62 -14.61
C ASN A 460 -31.00 18.29 -13.93
N PRO A 461 -32.29 17.94 -13.88
CA PRO A 461 -32.77 16.79 -13.10
C PRO A 461 -32.37 15.45 -13.73
N ILE A 462 -32.16 15.43 -15.05
CA ILE A 462 -31.82 14.23 -15.81
C ILE A 462 -30.38 13.83 -15.53
N HIS A 463 -29.43 14.71 -15.87
CA HIS A 463 -28.02 14.36 -15.80
C HIS A 463 -27.30 14.93 -14.58
N LYS A 464 -27.90 15.90 -13.87
CA LYS A 464 -27.39 16.45 -12.59
C LYS A 464 -25.95 16.97 -12.72
N LYS A 465 -25.67 17.70 -13.79
CA LYS A 465 -24.35 17.81 -14.41
C LYS A 465 -24.10 19.27 -14.84
N ILE A 466 -22.90 19.85 -14.63
CA ILE A 466 -22.58 21.26 -15.02
C ILE A 466 -21.69 21.44 -16.28
N PRO A 467 -21.83 22.43 -17.15
CA PRO A 467 -22.58 23.66 -16.95
C PRO A 467 -24.07 23.46 -17.13
N VAL A 468 -24.82 24.34 -16.47
CA VAL A 468 -26.21 24.63 -16.73
C VAL A 468 -26.28 26.14 -16.92
N PHE A 469 -26.86 26.58 -18.03
CA PHE A 469 -27.07 28.01 -18.28
C PHE A 469 -28.52 28.34 -18.03
N ILE A 470 -28.77 29.31 -17.14
CA ILE A 470 -30.12 29.75 -16.79
C ILE A 470 -30.35 31.11 -17.41
N HIS A 471 -31.25 31.18 -18.39
CA HIS A 471 -31.63 32.43 -19.06
C HIS A 471 -33.13 32.64 -18.94
N ASN A 472 -33.55 33.76 -18.35
CA ASN A 472 -34.96 34.09 -18.10
C ASN A 472 -35.72 32.98 -17.36
N GLY A 473 -35.09 32.38 -16.34
CA GLY A 473 -35.66 31.30 -15.53
C GLY A 473 -35.75 29.94 -16.24
N LYS A 474 -35.20 29.80 -17.45
CA LYS A 474 -35.15 28.53 -18.19
C LYS A 474 -33.74 27.97 -18.19
N SER A 475 -33.64 26.70 -17.84
CA SER A 475 -32.37 25.97 -17.77
C SER A 475 -32.05 25.30 -19.10
N ILE A 476 -30.82 25.51 -19.58
CA ILE A 476 -30.25 24.89 -20.78
C ILE A 476 -29.06 24.06 -20.33
N CYS A 477 -29.01 22.81 -20.79
CA CYS A 477 -27.99 21.83 -20.41
C CYS A 477 -27.12 21.45 -21.62
N GLU A 478 -26.00 20.78 -21.34
CA GLU A 478 -24.96 20.39 -22.31
C GLU A 478 -24.16 21.56 -22.88
N SER A 479 -22.83 21.54 -22.69
CA SER A 479 -22.00 22.72 -22.95
C SER A 479 -22.07 23.21 -24.39
N MET A 480 -22.09 22.30 -25.38
CA MET A 480 -22.10 22.71 -26.79
C MET A 480 -23.47 23.17 -27.26
N VAL A 481 -24.55 22.63 -26.67
CA VAL A 481 -25.92 23.12 -26.88
C VAL A 481 -26.06 24.52 -26.28
N ILE A 482 -25.49 24.75 -25.10
CA ILE A 482 -25.46 26.08 -24.47
C ILE A 482 -24.67 27.08 -25.34
N VAL A 483 -23.50 26.69 -25.87
CA VAL A 483 -22.70 27.56 -26.74
C VAL A 483 -23.46 27.91 -28.02
N GLU A 484 -24.14 26.95 -28.65
CA GLU A 484 -24.98 27.20 -29.82
C GLU A 484 -26.16 28.12 -29.49
N TYR A 485 -26.83 27.89 -28.36
CA TYR A 485 -27.89 28.78 -27.87
C TYR A 485 -27.38 30.21 -27.67
N ILE A 486 -26.20 30.38 -27.07
CA ILE A 486 -25.59 31.70 -26.87
C ILE A 486 -25.28 32.36 -28.22
N ASP A 487 -24.78 31.59 -29.19
CA ASP A 487 -24.44 32.10 -30.52
C ASP A 487 -25.66 32.64 -31.28
N GLU A 488 -26.78 31.92 -31.20
CA GLU A 488 -28.04 32.25 -31.85
C GLU A 488 -28.82 33.35 -31.13
N THR A 489 -28.67 33.47 -29.80
CA THR A 489 -29.51 34.36 -28.98
C THR A 489 -28.91 35.75 -28.80
N PHE A 490 -27.59 35.86 -28.64
CA PHE A 490 -26.93 37.11 -28.29
C PHE A 490 -26.18 37.73 -29.49
N GLU A 491 -26.28 39.05 -29.62
CA GLU A 491 -25.53 39.81 -30.64
C GLU A 491 -24.02 39.74 -30.38
N GLY A 492 -23.23 39.84 -31.45
CA GLY A 492 -21.77 39.80 -31.37
C GLY A 492 -21.13 38.96 -32.48
N PRO A 493 -19.81 38.69 -32.40
CA PRO A 493 -19.11 37.80 -33.33
C PRO A 493 -19.80 36.42 -33.41
N SER A 494 -19.89 35.87 -34.63
CA SER A 494 -20.49 34.55 -34.88
C SER A 494 -19.50 33.46 -34.45
N ILE A 495 -19.95 32.51 -33.63
CA ILE A 495 -19.15 31.36 -33.19
C ILE A 495 -19.29 30.20 -34.19
N LEU A 496 -20.50 29.99 -34.72
CA LEU A 496 -20.74 29.02 -35.79
C LEU A 496 -20.42 29.64 -37.17
N PRO A 497 -19.90 28.84 -38.11
CA PRO A 497 -19.75 29.26 -39.49
C PRO A 497 -21.09 29.64 -40.14
N LYS A 498 -21.04 30.66 -41.01
CA LYS A 498 -22.20 31.08 -41.81
C LYS A 498 -22.53 30.08 -42.91
N ASP A 499 -21.49 29.48 -43.51
CA ASP A 499 -21.65 28.48 -44.56
C ASP A 499 -22.26 27.18 -43.98
N PRO A 500 -23.30 26.60 -44.62
CA PRO A 500 -23.93 25.37 -44.13
C PRO A 500 -23.01 24.15 -44.08
N TYR A 501 -22.06 24.02 -45.02
CA TYR A 501 -21.11 22.92 -45.04
C TYR A 501 -20.10 23.07 -43.90
N ASP A 502 -19.53 24.25 -43.72
CA ASP A 502 -18.61 24.52 -42.61
C ASP A 502 -19.29 24.34 -41.25
N ARG A 503 -20.58 24.69 -41.14
CA ARG A 503 -21.37 24.43 -39.92
C ARG A 503 -21.53 22.94 -39.64
N ALA A 504 -21.77 22.13 -40.67
CA ALA A 504 -21.83 20.68 -40.54
C ALA A 504 -20.47 20.09 -40.15
N LEU A 505 -19.39 20.60 -40.74
CA LEU A 505 -18.01 20.20 -40.43
C LEU A 505 -17.64 20.55 -38.98
N ALA A 506 -18.05 21.72 -38.49
CA ALA A 506 -17.83 22.13 -37.11
C ALA A 506 -18.52 21.17 -36.12
N ARG A 507 -19.79 20.82 -36.38
CA ARG A 507 -20.53 19.85 -35.56
C ARG A 507 -19.93 18.45 -35.60
N PHE A 508 -19.43 18.03 -36.76
CA PHE A 508 -18.70 16.77 -36.89
C PHE A 508 -17.47 16.73 -35.98
N TRP A 509 -16.62 17.77 -36.02
CA TRP A 509 -15.43 17.83 -35.18
C TRP A 509 -15.75 17.92 -33.70
N VAL A 510 -16.79 18.66 -33.31
CA VAL A 510 -17.29 18.67 -31.92
C VAL A 510 -17.65 17.26 -31.46
N LYS A 511 -18.45 16.54 -32.25
CA LYS A 511 -18.87 15.18 -31.92
C LYS A 511 -17.66 14.24 -31.81
N PHE A 512 -16.73 14.33 -32.75
CA PHE A 512 -15.50 13.55 -32.73
C PHE A 512 -14.71 13.81 -31.45
N LEU A 513 -14.45 15.08 -31.11
CA LEU A 513 -13.70 15.50 -29.93
C LEU A 513 -14.36 15.08 -28.61
N GLU A 514 -15.69 15.15 -28.52
CA GLU A 514 -16.43 14.73 -27.32
C GLU A 514 -16.33 13.22 -27.06
N ASP A 515 -16.35 12.41 -28.12
CA ASP A 515 -16.17 10.96 -28.00
C ASP A 515 -14.73 10.60 -27.56
N GLN A 516 -13.75 11.52 -27.73
CA GLN A 516 -12.33 11.28 -27.42
C GLN A 516 -11.90 11.63 -25.99
N VAL A 517 -12.64 12.49 -25.29
CA VAL A 517 -12.27 12.96 -23.94
C VAL A 517 -12.05 11.80 -22.97
N ALA A 518 -12.86 10.74 -23.08
CA ALA A 518 -12.78 9.57 -22.22
C ALA A 518 -11.48 8.76 -22.43
N ALA A 519 -11.03 8.62 -23.69
CA ALA A 519 -9.81 7.86 -24.00
C ALA A 519 -8.56 8.59 -23.49
N VAL A 520 -8.47 9.90 -23.72
CA VAL A 520 -7.39 10.74 -23.21
C VAL A 520 -7.37 10.73 -21.68
N GLY A 521 -8.53 10.87 -21.03
CA GLY A 521 -8.60 10.78 -19.57
C GLY A 521 -8.08 9.44 -19.03
N LYS A 522 -8.48 8.32 -19.65
CA LYS A 522 -7.99 6.99 -19.26
C LYS A 522 -6.47 6.85 -19.39
N SER A 523 -5.87 7.40 -20.45
CA SER A 523 -4.42 7.31 -20.67
C SER A 523 -3.57 8.01 -19.60
N ILE A 524 -4.14 9.02 -18.94
CA ILE A 524 -3.45 9.80 -17.90
C ILE A 524 -3.74 9.22 -16.51
N PHE A 525 -4.99 8.86 -16.23
CA PHE A 525 -5.44 8.51 -14.88
C PHE A 525 -5.41 7.01 -14.55
N LEU A 526 -5.42 6.11 -15.55
CA LEU A 526 -5.20 4.68 -15.32
C LEU A 526 -3.72 4.36 -15.06
N LYS A 527 -3.43 3.14 -14.59
CA LYS A 527 -2.06 2.67 -14.28
C LYS A 527 -1.80 1.29 -14.88
N GLY A 528 -0.53 0.92 -15.00
CA GLY A 528 -0.11 -0.41 -15.46
C GLY A 528 -0.47 -0.71 -16.91
N GLU A 529 -0.80 -1.97 -17.22
CA GLU A 529 -1.11 -2.42 -18.59
C GLU A 529 -2.34 -1.73 -19.18
N GLU A 530 -3.33 -1.39 -18.35
CA GLU A 530 -4.51 -0.65 -18.79
C GLU A 530 -4.16 0.78 -19.23
N GLN A 531 -3.20 1.41 -18.55
CA GLN A 531 -2.68 2.72 -18.94
C GLN A 531 -1.99 2.65 -20.30
N GLU A 532 -1.13 1.65 -20.52
CA GLU A 532 -0.42 1.50 -21.79
C GLU A 532 -1.36 1.20 -22.96
N LYS A 533 -2.41 0.40 -22.72
CA LYS A 533 -3.47 0.18 -23.69
C LYS A 533 -4.22 1.49 -23.99
N ALA A 534 -4.63 2.22 -22.96
CA ALA A 534 -5.33 3.49 -23.12
C ALA A 534 -4.46 4.57 -23.79
N LYS A 535 -3.15 4.61 -23.51
CA LYS A 535 -2.18 5.48 -24.21
C LYS A 535 -2.11 5.15 -25.68
N LYS A 536 -2.08 3.86 -26.05
CA LYS A 536 -2.06 3.44 -27.45
C LYS A 536 -3.34 3.87 -28.18
N GLU A 537 -4.50 3.64 -27.56
CA GLU A 537 -5.79 4.10 -28.08
C GLU A 537 -5.83 5.64 -28.23
N ALA A 538 -5.38 6.38 -27.20
CA ALA A 538 -5.30 7.84 -27.26
C ALA A 538 -4.36 8.32 -28.38
N CYS A 539 -3.18 7.72 -28.53
CA CYS A 539 -2.23 8.05 -29.59
C CYS A 539 -2.79 7.80 -30.99
N ASP A 540 -3.48 6.69 -31.22
CA ASP A 540 -4.09 6.39 -32.52
C ASP A 540 -5.19 7.43 -32.87
N MET A 541 -5.92 7.93 -31.87
CA MET A 541 -6.89 9.00 -32.07
C MET A 541 -6.24 10.37 -32.29
N LEU A 542 -5.18 10.70 -31.55
CA LEU A 542 -4.44 11.95 -31.72
C LEU A 542 -3.80 12.06 -33.11
N LYS A 543 -3.43 10.95 -33.75
CA LYS A 543 -2.96 10.94 -35.16
C LYS A 543 -3.99 11.46 -36.15
N ILE A 544 -5.28 11.27 -35.90
CA ILE A 544 -6.34 11.78 -36.77
C ILE A 544 -6.36 13.32 -36.70
N LEU A 545 -6.25 13.87 -35.48
CA LEU A 545 -6.22 15.32 -35.25
C LEU A 545 -4.92 15.94 -35.78
N GLU A 546 -3.79 15.26 -35.60
CA GLU A 546 -2.48 15.67 -36.12
C GLU A 546 -2.51 15.85 -37.65
N ASN A 547 -3.12 14.91 -38.37
CA ASN A 547 -3.26 15.01 -39.82
C ASN A 547 -4.23 16.11 -40.25
N GLU A 548 -5.32 16.30 -39.51
CA GLU A 548 -6.32 17.33 -39.81
C GLU A 548 -5.75 18.74 -39.62
N LEU A 549 -4.94 18.94 -38.58
CA LEU A 549 -4.36 20.24 -38.23
C LEU A 549 -3.16 20.62 -39.09
N LYS A 550 -2.75 19.77 -40.02
CA LYS A 550 -1.66 20.07 -40.95
C LYS A 550 -2.00 21.31 -41.77
N ASP A 551 -1.15 22.32 -41.67
CA ASP A 551 -1.29 23.62 -42.34
C ASP A 551 -2.58 24.39 -41.96
N LYS A 552 -3.28 23.98 -40.87
CA LYS A 552 -4.49 24.64 -40.37
C LYS A 552 -4.25 25.31 -39.03
N MET A 553 -4.81 26.50 -38.90
CA MET A 553 -4.77 27.27 -37.66
C MET A 553 -5.97 27.01 -36.75
N TYR A 554 -7.10 26.60 -37.33
CA TYR A 554 -8.35 26.25 -36.65
C TYR A 554 -8.97 25.01 -37.30
N PHE A 555 -9.84 24.30 -36.57
CA PHE A 555 -10.47 23.07 -37.10
C PHE A 555 -11.38 23.34 -38.30
N VAL A 556 -12.06 24.49 -38.32
CA VAL A 556 -12.96 24.88 -39.41
C VAL A 556 -12.81 26.37 -39.73
N GLY A 557 -12.52 26.67 -40.99
CA GLY A 557 -12.36 28.04 -41.47
C GLY A 557 -11.02 28.69 -41.08
N ASP A 558 -10.98 30.02 -41.16
CA ASP A 558 -9.79 30.86 -40.92
C ASP A 558 -9.83 31.57 -39.55
N LYS A 559 -10.85 31.31 -38.73
CA LYS A 559 -11.09 31.97 -37.45
C LYS A 559 -11.45 30.96 -36.36
N PHE A 560 -11.10 31.32 -35.12
CA PHE A 560 -11.50 30.59 -33.93
C PHE A 560 -13.03 30.47 -33.86
N GLY A 561 -13.53 29.23 -33.72
CA GLY A 561 -14.97 28.99 -33.77
C GLY A 561 -15.44 27.80 -32.94
N PHE A 562 -16.64 27.33 -33.26
CA PHE A 562 -17.38 26.33 -32.50
C PHE A 562 -16.59 25.02 -32.21
N ALA A 563 -15.84 24.51 -33.19
CA ALA A 563 -15.02 23.30 -33.01
C ALA A 563 -13.80 23.55 -32.11
N ASP A 564 -13.16 24.72 -32.21
CA ASP A 564 -12.00 25.08 -31.40
C ASP A 564 -12.38 25.31 -29.92
N ILE A 565 -13.60 25.80 -29.66
CA ILE A 565 -14.16 25.87 -28.31
C ILE A 565 -14.32 24.47 -27.71
N ALA A 566 -14.80 23.49 -28.48
CA ALA A 566 -14.91 22.11 -28.00
C ALA A 566 -13.55 21.44 -27.77
N ALA A 567 -12.53 21.85 -28.53
CA ALA A 567 -11.16 21.34 -28.44
C ALA A 567 -10.38 21.82 -27.20
N ASN A 568 -10.98 22.63 -26.33
CA ASN A 568 -10.34 23.19 -25.12
C ASN A 568 -9.68 22.13 -24.22
N VAL A 569 -10.24 20.92 -24.18
CA VAL A 569 -9.70 19.79 -23.42
C VAL A 569 -8.30 19.42 -23.91
N LEU A 570 -8.10 19.39 -25.22
CA LEU A 570 -6.84 19.00 -25.84
C LEU A 570 -5.84 20.17 -25.85
N ALA A 571 -6.34 21.40 -25.99
CA ALA A 571 -5.47 22.57 -26.03
C ALA A 571 -4.90 22.96 -24.66
N ILE A 572 -5.72 22.92 -23.60
CA ILE A 572 -5.33 23.48 -22.29
C ILE A 572 -5.17 22.38 -21.25
N TRP A 573 -6.24 21.60 -21.06
CA TRP A 573 -6.34 20.65 -19.96
C TRP A 573 -5.39 19.47 -20.13
N LEU A 574 -5.20 18.99 -21.36
CA LEU A 574 -4.24 17.94 -21.66
C LEU A 574 -2.82 18.35 -21.23
N GLY A 575 -2.37 19.56 -21.57
CA GLY A 575 -1.04 20.04 -21.16
C GLY A 575 -0.87 20.15 -19.65
N VAL A 576 -1.90 20.64 -18.95
CA VAL A 576 -1.93 20.68 -17.48
C VAL A 576 -1.89 19.28 -16.88
N PHE A 577 -2.66 18.34 -17.43
CA PHE A 577 -2.71 16.96 -16.96
C PHE A 577 -1.41 16.20 -17.25
N GLU A 578 -0.80 16.39 -18.41
CA GLU A 578 0.50 15.81 -18.78
C GLU A 578 1.59 16.25 -17.79
N GLU A 579 1.64 17.54 -17.48
CA GLU A 579 2.61 18.12 -16.55
C GLU A 579 2.35 17.70 -15.09
N ALA A 580 1.09 17.74 -14.65
CA ALA A 580 0.71 17.34 -13.29
C ALA A 580 0.91 15.83 -13.04
N SER A 581 0.69 14.99 -14.06
CA SER A 581 0.82 13.53 -13.94
C SER A 581 2.21 12.98 -14.27
N GLY A 582 3.06 13.78 -14.91
CA GLY A 582 4.35 13.34 -15.45
C GLY A 582 4.24 12.39 -16.65
N VAL A 583 3.08 12.31 -17.31
CA VAL A 583 2.82 11.41 -18.44
C VAL A 583 2.63 12.21 -19.73
N PRO A 584 3.67 12.36 -20.57
CA PRO A 584 3.54 13.09 -21.83
C PRO A 584 2.85 12.23 -22.91
N LEU A 585 1.85 12.81 -23.60
CA LEU A 585 1.14 12.22 -24.74
C LEU A 585 1.39 13.00 -26.05
N VAL A 586 1.36 14.34 -25.99
CA VAL A 586 1.54 15.27 -27.11
C VAL A 586 2.86 16.02 -26.95
N THR A 587 3.89 15.50 -27.62
CA THR A 587 5.21 16.14 -27.73
C THR A 587 5.43 16.71 -29.13
N SER A 588 6.32 17.69 -29.24
CA SER A 588 6.74 18.25 -30.53
C SER A 588 7.40 17.22 -31.46
N GLU A 589 7.88 16.10 -30.91
CA GLU A 589 8.51 15.01 -31.68
C GLU A 589 7.49 14.05 -32.29
N ILE A 590 6.39 13.76 -31.57
CA ILE A 590 5.42 12.74 -31.96
C ILE A 590 4.21 13.37 -32.69
N PHE A 591 3.79 14.57 -32.28
CA PHE A 591 2.62 15.27 -32.80
C PHE A 591 2.93 16.76 -33.06
N PRO A 592 3.78 17.08 -34.05
CA PRO A 592 4.27 18.44 -34.27
C PRO A 592 3.18 19.44 -34.64
N ASN A 593 2.18 19.07 -35.45
CA ASN A 593 1.11 19.98 -35.86
C ASN A 593 0.15 20.26 -34.69
N LEU A 594 -0.23 19.22 -33.94
CA LEU A 594 -1.08 19.37 -32.76
C LEU A 594 -0.37 20.17 -31.65
N TYR A 595 0.93 19.95 -31.47
CA TYR A 595 1.75 20.71 -30.52
C TYR A 595 1.84 22.19 -30.93
N ALA A 596 2.08 22.48 -32.21
CA ALA A 596 2.11 23.85 -32.73
C ALA A 596 0.75 24.54 -32.62
N TRP A 597 -0.32 23.86 -33.04
CA TRP A 597 -1.70 24.33 -32.91
C TRP A 597 -2.04 24.64 -31.45
N ARG A 598 -1.70 23.76 -30.50
CA ARG A 598 -1.94 23.99 -29.07
C ARG A 598 -1.29 25.27 -28.57
N ASN A 599 -0.04 25.50 -28.94
CA ASN A 599 0.69 26.69 -28.50
C ASN A 599 0.08 27.96 -29.09
N GLU A 600 -0.25 27.95 -30.39
CA GLU A 600 -0.86 29.09 -31.05
C GLU A 600 -2.27 29.38 -30.52
N TYR A 601 -3.06 28.33 -30.30
CA TYR A 601 -4.37 28.38 -29.65
C TYR A 601 -4.28 29.10 -28.30
N CYS A 602 -3.32 28.71 -27.45
CA CYS A 602 -3.13 29.31 -26.14
C CYS A 602 -2.68 30.77 -26.20
N ASN A 603 -1.81 31.10 -27.17
CA ASN A 603 -1.29 32.45 -27.34
C ASN A 603 -2.36 33.43 -27.82
N GLN A 604 -3.14 33.07 -28.85
CA GLN A 604 -4.11 33.98 -29.45
C GLN A 604 -5.35 34.20 -28.58
N ASN A 605 -5.71 33.21 -27.76
CA ASN A 605 -6.96 33.24 -27.01
C ASN A 605 -6.78 33.52 -25.51
N LYS A 606 -5.57 33.95 -25.09
CA LYS A 606 -5.15 34.08 -23.68
C LYS A 606 -6.15 34.85 -22.79
N GLU A 607 -6.84 35.84 -23.33
CA GLU A 607 -7.85 36.63 -22.60
C GLU A 607 -9.10 35.84 -22.17
N TYR A 608 -9.38 34.72 -22.86
CA TYR A 608 -10.50 33.85 -22.57
C TYR A 608 -10.10 32.68 -21.66
N LEU A 609 -8.82 32.32 -21.61
CA LEU A 609 -8.34 31.10 -20.96
C LEU A 609 -8.26 31.23 -19.43
N PRO A 610 -8.54 30.13 -18.69
CA PRO A 610 -8.17 30.06 -17.28
C PRO A 610 -6.65 30.13 -17.09
N SER A 611 -6.19 30.62 -15.95
CA SER A 611 -4.77 30.69 -15.64
C SER A 611 -4.15 29.30 -15.63
N ARG A 612 -3.18 29.07 -16.51
CA ARG A 612 -2.46 27.81 -16.59
C ARG A 612 -1.75 27.49 -15.28
N ASP A 613 -1.16 28.48 -14.62
CA ASP A 613 -0.42 28.30 -13.37
C ASP A 613 -1.37 27.98 -12.21
N GLU A 614 -2.56 28.57 -12.17
CA GLU A 614 -3.57 28.23 -11.15
C GLU A 614 -4.16 26.83 -11.36
N LEU A 615 -4.44 26.47 -12.62
CA LEU A 615 -4.88 25.11 -12.97
C LEU A 615 -3.78 24.10 -12.63
N LEU A 616 -2.55 24.39 -13.03
CA LEU A 616 -1.41 23.53 -12.74
C LEU A 616 -1.19 23.41 -11.24
N ALA A 617 -1.25 24.48 -10.44
CA ALA A 617 -1.17 24.42 -8.99
C ALA A 617 -2.36 23.67 -8.34
N HIS A 618 -3.53 23.65 -8.98
CA HIS A 618 -4.68 22.84 -8.55
C HIS A 618 -4.44 21.35 -8.76
N PHE A 619 -3.74 20.96 -9.83
CA PHE A 619 -3.48 19.55 -10.19
C PHE A 619 -2.09 19.04 -9.81
N GLN A 620 -1.10 19.92 -9.62
CA GLN A 620 0.21 19.61 -9.08
C GLN A 620 0.11 19.33 -7.59
N ALA A 621 0.97 18.42 -7.13
CA ALA A 621 1.07 17.85 -5.80
C ALA A 621 0.72 18.78 -4.64
N ARG A 622 -0.57 18.82 -4.30
CA ARG A 622 -0.98 19.19 -2.94
C ARG A 622 -0.56 18.06 -2.02
N VAL A 623 0.58 18.26 -1.36
CA VAL A 623 0.92 17.54 -0.14
C VAL A 623 0.06 18.14 0.96
N LYS A 624 -0.91 17.38 1.45
CA LYS A 624 -1.77 17.78 2.56
C LYS A 624 -1.55 16.84 3.73
N LEU A 625 -1.32 17.39 4.91
CA LEU A 625 -1.17 16.64 6.15
C LEU A 625 -2.41 16.86 7.01
N LEU A 626 -3.24 15.82 7.15
CA LEU A 626 -4.30 15.79 8.17
C LEU A 626 -3.66 15.42 9.50
N GLY A 627 -3.77 16.30 10.50
CA GLY A 627 -3.13 16.05 11.78
C GLY A 627 -3.56 17.01 12.88
N VAL A 628 -3.03 16.79 14.07
CA VAL A 628 -3.16 17.69 15.21
C VAL A 628 -1.81 18.30 15.51
N SER A 629 -1.76 19.61 15.63
CA SER A 629 -0.54 20.40 15.87
C SER A 629 0.20 19.99 17.15
N LEU A 630 -0.50 19.55 18.20
CA LEU A 630 0.12 19.09 19.45
C LEU A 630 0.45 17.59 19.48
N SER A 631 0.07 16.82 18.44
CA SER A 631 0.29 15.37 18.40
C SER A 631 1.75 15.04 18.05
N PRO A 632 2.43 14.17 18.83
CA PRO A 632 3.77 13.71 18.50
C PRO A 632 3.79 12.98 17.15
N PHE A 633 2.72 12.28 16.76
CA PHE A 633 2.69 11.53 15.50
C PHE A 633 2.61 12.44 14.28
N SER A 634 1.80 13.51 14.33
CA SER A 634 1.76 14.53 13.27
C SER A 634 3.12 15.21 13.10
N ARG A 635 3.82 15.48 14.21
CA ARG A 635 5.12 16.17 14.19
C ARG A 635 6.22 15.32 13.58
N ARG A 636 6.16 13.99 13.68
CA ARG A 636 7.09 13.09 12.95
C ARG A 636 7.05 13.37 11.44
N VAL A 637 5.83 13.43 10.88
CA VAL A 637 5.60 13.69 9.46
C VAL A 637 6.00 15.11 9.09
N GLU A 638 5.60 16.08 9.91
CA GLU A 638 5.90 17.49 9.67
C GLU A 638 7.42 17.75 9.63
N TRP A 639 8.20 17.16 10.55
CA TRP A 639 9.65 17.28 10.53
C TRP A 639 10.26 16.60 9.31
N ALA A 640 9.75 15.45 8.87
CA ALA A 640 10.23 14.81 7.65
C ALA A 640 10.00 15.69 6.42
N LEU A 641 8.82 16.29 6.28
CA LEU A 641 8.50 17.24 5.20
C LEU A 641 9.45 18.46 5.23
N LYS A 642 9.69 19.02 6.42
CA LYS A 642 10.59 20.17 6.60
C LYS A 642 12.05 19.83 6.32
N ILE A 643 12.54 18.68 6.77
CA ILE A 643 13.89 18.19 6.48
C ILE A 643 14.10 18.08 4.96
N LYS A 644 13.07 17.64 4.22
CA LYS A 644 13.08 17.54 2.76
C LYS A 644 12.77 18.85 2.03
N GLY A 645 12.42 19.91 2.75
CA GLY A 645 12.04 21.20 2.14
C GLY A 645 10.76 21.12 1.31
N VAL A 646 9.85 20.20 1.63
CA VAL A 646 8.58 20.01 0.92
C VAL A 646 7.53 20.97 1.46
N GLU A 647 6.92 21.77 0.60
CA GLU A 647 5.76 22.61 0.96
C GLU A 647 4.51 21.74 1.13
N TYR A 648 3.70 22.02 2.16
CA TYR A 648 2.49 21.26 2.47
C TYR A 648 1.39 22.13 3.09
N GLU A 649 0.13 21.72 2.90
CA GLU A 649 -1.02 22.25 3.62
C GLU A 649 -1.23 21.42 4.90
N PHE A 650 -1.18 22.05 6.06
CA PHE A 650 -1.56 21.40 7.32
C PHE A 650 -3.06 21.62 7.59
N ALA A 651 -3.83 20.55 7.63
CA ALA A 651 -5.24 20.58 8.01
C ALA A 651 -5.38 20.08 9.46
N GLU A 652 -5.72 21.00 10.37
CA GLU A 652 -5.97 20.68 11.78
C GLU A 652 -7.23 19.82 11.91
N GLU A 653 -7.10 18.64 12.53
CA GLU A 653 -8.19 17.71 12.77
C GLU A 653 -8.78 17.84 14.17
N ASP A 654 -10.09 17.67 14.29
CA ASP A 654 -10.78 17.53 15.57
C ASP A 654 -10.93 16.03 15.92
N LEU A 655 -10.24 15.57 16.95
CA LEU A 655 -10.27 14.16 17.37
C LEU A 655 -11.60 13.73 18.02
N HIS A 656 -12.43 14.69 18.44
CA HIS A 656 -13.79 14.44 18.94
C HIS A 656 -14.80 14.37 17.80
N ASN A 657 -14.64 15.23 16.80
CA ASN A 657 -15.49 15.30 15.61
C ASN A 657 -14.66 15.15 14.33
N LYS A 658 -14.21 13.92 14.07
CA LYS A 658 -13.32 13.57 12.96
C LYS A 658 -13.91 14.01 11.63
N SER A 659 -13.09 14.63 10.78
CA SER A 659 -13.54 15.10 9.48
C SER A 659 -14.01 13.93 8.59
N PRO A 660 -14.98 14.16 7.68
CA PRO A 660 -15.33 13.16 6.65
C PRO A 660 -14.11 12.71 5.85
N LEU A 661 -13.17 13.64 5.60
CA LEU A 661 -11.93 13.40 4.86
C LEU A 661 -11.01 12.40 5.57
N LEU A 662 -10.84 12.51 6.89
CA LEU A 662 -10.08 11.54 7.68
C LEU A 662 -10.73 10.15 7.67
N LEU A 663 -12.06 10.09 7.76
CA LEU A 663 -12.82 8.84 7.73
C LEU A 663 -12.81 8.17 6.35
N GLU A 664 -12.75 8.97 5.29
CA GLU A 664 -12.62 8.50 3.91
C GLU A 664 -11.21 7.96 3.62
N TYR A 665 -10.17 8.71 3.99
CA TYR A 665 -8.79 8.38 3.63
C TYR A 665 -8.10 7.42 4.60
N ASN A 666 -8.58 7.30 5.84
CA ASN A 666 -8.15 6.26 6.77
C ASN A 666 -9.37 5.53 7.37
N PRO A 667 -10.13 4.76 6.58
CA PRO A 667 -11.35 4.12 7.04
C PRO A 667 -11.09 2.99 8.04
N ILE A 668 -9.87 2.42 8.01
CA ILE A 668 -9.46 1.27 8.83
C ILE A 668 -9.14 1.71 10.27
N HIS A 669 -8.19 2.63 10.44
CA HIS A 669 -7.79 3.08 11.78
C HIS A 669 -8.51 4.36 12.20
N LYS A 670 -8.91 5.20 11.26
CA LYS A 670 -9.54 6.51 11.52
C LYS A 670 -8.64 7.38 12.39
N LYS A 671 -7.32 7.27 12.23
CA LYS A 671 -6.29 7.93 13.04
C LYS A 671 -5.49 8.91 12.21
N ILE A 672 -4.98 9.93 12.87
CA ILE A 672 -3.96 10.83 12.36
C ILE A 672 -2.55 10.27 12.63
N PRO A 673 -1.51 10.75 11.93
CA PRO A 673 -1.57 11.59 10.74
C PRO A 673 -1.99 10.82 9.49
N VAL A 674 -2.54 11.55 8.51
CA VAL A 674 -2.73 11.07 7.14
C VAL A 674 -2.08 12.07 6.19
N LEU A 675 -1.10 11.61 5.41
CA LEU A 675 -0.51 12.41 4.33
C LEU A 675 -1.26 12.10 3.04
N ILE A 676 -1.79 13.12 2.40
CA ILE A 676 -2.42 13.03 1.08
C ILE A 676 -1.42 13.64 0.09
N HIS A 677 -0.95 12.82 -0.84
CA HIS A 677 -0.06 13.26 -1.91
C HIS A 677 -0.70 12.89 -3.26
N ASN A 678 -1.04 13.88 -4.08
CA ASN A 678 -1.73 13.68 -5.37
C ASN A 678 -3.06 12.90 -5.22
N GLY A 679 -3.83 13.21 -4.17
CA GLY A 679 -5.11 12.53 -3.87
C GLY A 679 -4.98 11.11 -3.33
N LYS A 680 -3.75 10.61 -3.15
CA LYS A 680 -3.49 9.29 -2.57
C LYS A 680 -3.18 9.41 -1.07
N PRO A 681 -3.90 8.69 -0.19
CA PRO A 681 -3.63 8.72 1.24
C PRO A 681 -2.49 7.76 1.61
N ILE A 682 -1.61 8.21 2.49
CA ILE A 682 -0.61 7.42 3.21
C ILE A 682 -0.89 7.56 4.69
N CYS A 683 -1.03 6.43 5.37
CA CYS A 683 -1.37 6.34 6.80
C CYS A 683 -0.17 5.79 7.59
N GLU A 684 -0.20 5.97 8.91
CA GLU A 684 0.83 5.58 9.88
C GLU A 684 2.08 6.47 9.84
N SER A 685 2.36 7.18 10.95
CA SER A 685 3.40 8.23 10.98
C SER A 685 4.77 7.78 10.47
N MET A 686 5.27 6.61 10.87
CA MET A 686 6.59 6.13 10.41
C MET A 686 6.58 5.59 8.98
N VAL A 687 5.45 5.07 8.51
CA VAL A 687 5.27 4.71 7.09
C VAL A 687 5.27 5.95 6.22
N ILE A 688 4.61 7.02 6.67
CA ILE A 688 4.61 8.33 6.03
C ILE A 688 6.02 8.94 6.00
N VAL A 689 6.77 8.89 7.10
CA VAL A 689 8.16 9.41 7.15
C VAL A 689 9.05 8.69 6.15
N GLU A 690 8.96 7.37 6.05
CA GLU A 690 9.73 6.60 5.08
C GLU A 690 9.28 6.87 3.63
N TYR A 691 7.97 7.02 3.41
CA TYR A 691 7.43 7.45 2.12
C TYR A 691 7.99 8.82 1.70
N ILE A 692 8.05 9.78 2.62
CA ILE A 692 8.63 11.11 2.36
C ILE A 692 10.12 10.99 2.01
N ASP A 693 10.86 10.15 2.74
CA ASP A 693 12.28 9.94 2.51
C ASP A 693 12.60 9.33 1.14
N GLU A 694 11.75 8.39 0.70
CA GLU A 694 11.86 7.69 -0.59
C GLU A 694 11.30 8.51 -1.78
N THR A 695 10.39 9.45 -1.53
CA THR A 695 9.66 10.18 -2.60
C THR A 695 10.29 11.54 -2.93
N PHE A 696 10.70 12.29 -1.91
CA PHE A 696 11.14 13.67 -2.09
C PHE A 696 12.67 13.79 -2.01
N GLU A 697 13.22 14.64 -2.89
CA GLU A 697 14.63 15.00 -2.85
C GLU A 697 15.00 15.74 -1.55
N GLY A 698 16.28 15.72 -1.19
CA GLY A 698 16.80 16.39 0.00
C GLY A 698 17.61 15.44 0.90
N PRO A 699 17.99 15.91 2.11
CA PRO A 699 18.75 15.11 3.07
C PRO A 699 18.07 13.77 3.38
N SER A 700 18.84 12.69 3.36
CA SER A 700 18.35 11.34 3.70
C SER A 700 18.04 11.26 5.20
N ILE A 701 16.83 10.80 5.54
CA ILE A 701 16.39 10.57 6.92
C ILE A 701 16.83 9.18 7.40
N LEU A 702 16.76 8.19 6.52
CA LEU A 702 17.32 6.87 6.75
C LEU A 702 18.81 6.82 6.42
N PRO A 703 19.59 5.96 7.10
CA PRO A 703 20.97 5.65 6.72
C PRO A 703 21.09 5.09 5.29
N ILE A 704 22.27 5.23 4.70
CA ILE A 704 22.55 4.69 3.36
C ILE A 704 22.78 3.17 3.42
N ASP A 705 23.46 2.69 4.46
CA ASP A 705 23.78 1.27 4.63
C ASP A 705 22.51 0.46 5.00
N PRO A 706 22.20 -0.66 4.30
CA PRO A 706 21.01 -1.46 4.59
C PRO A 706 20.94 -2.00 6.02
N TYR A 707 22.08 -2.33 6.62
CA TYR A 707 22.11 -2.81 8.01
C TYR A 707 21.71 -1.68 8.95
N ASP A 708 22.29 -0.49 8.78
CA ASP A 708 21.95 0.67 9.60
C ASP A 708 20.48 1.11 9.39
N ARG A 709 19.93 0.98 8.17
CA ARG A 709 18.47 1.15 7.92
C ARG A 709 17.64 0.17 8.74
N ALA A 710 18.04 -1.10 8.76
CA ALA A 710 17.35 -2.12 9.53
C ALA A 710 17.41 -1.84 11.04
N ILE A 711 18.56 -1.39 11.57
CA ILE A 711 18.69 -0.97 12.97
C ILE A 711 17.82 0.28 13.26
N ALA A 712 17.73 1.24 12.33
CA ALA A 712 16.85 2.40 12.48
C ALA A 712 15.36 1.99 12.56
N ARG A 713 14.93 1.07 11.68
CA ARG A 713 13.56 0.51 11.71
C ARG A 713 13.29 -0.29 12.99
N PHE A 714 14.27 -1.05 13.46
CA PHE A 714 14.18 -1.78 14.73
C PHE A 714 13.90 -0.82 15.90
N TRP A 715 14.68 0.25 16.04
CA TRP A 715 14.49 1.21 17.13
C TRP A 715 13.17 1.99 17.00
N ALA A 716 12.78 2.38 15.77
CA ALA A 716 11.47 3.01 15.55
C ALA A 716 10.32 2.10 15.99
N LYS A 717 10.38 0.81 15.62
CA LYS A 717 9.41 -0.20 16.06
C LYS A 717 9.46 -0.43 17.58
N PHE A 718 10.66 -0.44 18.18
CA PHE A 718 10.81 -0.57 19.62
C PHE A 718 10.14 0.59 20.37
N PHE A 719 10.31 1.83 19.91
CA PHE A 719 9.60 2.98 20.47
C PHE A 719 8.09 2.80 20.39
N ASP A 720 7.56 2.53 19.20
CA ASP A 720 6.12 2.46 18.96
C ASP A 720 5.46 1.26 19.66
N ASP A 721 6.08 0.08 19.64
CA ASP A 721 5.45 -1.15 20.15
C ASP A 721 5.76 -1.43 21.63
N LYS A 722 6.88 -0.93 22.17
CA LYS A 722 7.30 -1.19 23.56
C LYS A 722 7.18 0.02 24.45
N CYS A 723 7.73 1.17 24.03
CA CYS A 723 7.73 2.35 24.90
C CYS A 723 6.36 3.02 24.97
N MET A 724 5.73 3.29 23.83
CA MET A 724 4.48 4.06 23.77
C MET A 724 3.33 3.49 24.64
N PRO A 725 3.05 2.16 24.63
CA PRO A 725 1.97 1.60 25.45
C PRO A 725 2.23 1.73 26.95
N VAL A 726 3.50 1.71 27.36
CA VAL A 726 3.93 1.78 28.76
C VAL A 726 3.92 3.23 29.26
N VAL A 727 4.36 4.19 28.45
CA VAL A 727 4.34 5.63 28.79
C VAL A 727 2.93 6.09 29.16
N GLY A 728 1.93 5.73 28.35
CA GLY A 728 0.54 6.08 28.65
C GLY A 728 0.06 5.55 30.01
N LYS A 729 0.41 4.30 30.35
CA LYS A 729 0.07 3.68 31.65
C LYS A 729 0.85 4.28 32.81
N ALA A 730 2.13 4.60 32.62
CA ALA A 730 3.01 5.16 33.65
C ALA A 730 2.59 6.57 34.06
N ILE A 731 2.07 7.36 33.12
CA ILE A 731 1.68 8.76 33.36
C ILE A 731 0.21 8.88 33.77
N PHE A 732 -0.70 8.22 33.05
CA PHE A 732 -2.16 8.40 33.23
C PHE A 732 -2.83 7.26 34.01
N GLY A 733 -2.10 6.19 34.32
CA GLY A 733 -2.56 5.11 35.18
C GLY A 733 -2.76 5.55 36.63
N SER A 734 -3.25 4.64 37.46
CA SER A 734 -3.49 4.91 38.89
C SER A 734 -3.13 3.71 39.75
N GLY A 735 -2.57 3.96 40.93
CA GLY A 735 -2.19 2.92 41.89
C GLY A 735 -1.14 1.95 41.33
N GLU A 736 -1.26 0.67 41.68
CA GLU A 736 -0.28 -0.38 41.35
C GLU A 736 -0.01 -0.54 39.84
N GLU A 737 -1.00 -0.28 38.97
CA GLU A 737 -0.81 -0.33 37.51
C GLU A 737 0.18 0.74 37.03
N SER A 738 0.09 1.95 37.59
CA SER A 738 1.02 3.04 37.27
C SER A 738 2.42 2.73 37.79
N ASP A 739 2.55 2.17 38.99
CA ASP A 739 3.86 1.89 39.59
C ASP A 739 4.60 0.79 38.80
N LYS A 740 3.90 -0.29 38.42
CA LYS A 740 4.45 -1.33 37.54
C LYS A 740 4.86 -0.79 36.17
N ALA A 741 4.04 0.08 35.57
CA ALA A 741 4.36 0.69 34.28
C ALA A 741 5.59 1.62 34.36
N LYS A 742 5.83 2.30 35.49
CA LYS A 742 7.04 3.10 35.69
C LYS A 742 8.29 2.24 35.85
N GLU A 743 8.20 1.13 36.57
CA GLU A 743 9.29 0.17 36.67
C GLU A 743 9.64 -0.41 35.29
N GLU A 744 8.62 -0.86 34.55
CA GLU A 744 8.77 -1.35 33.17
C GLU A 744 9.38 -0.28 32.26
N LEU A 745 8.88 0.96 32.31
CA LEU A 745 9.44 2.07 31.53
C LEU A 745 10.90 2.35 31.91
N GLY A 746 11.26 2.22 33.19
CA GLY A 746 12.65 2.38 33.65
C GLY A 746 13.57 1.33 33.07
N ASP A 747 13.11 0.08 32.97
CA ASP A 747 13.89 -0.98 32.33
C ASP A 747 14.01 -0.78 30.81
N LEU A 748 12.96 -0.28 30.15
CA LEU A 748 13.03 0.12 28.74
C LEU A 748 14.03 1.28 28.53
N ILE A 749 14.04 2.29 29.40
CA ILE A 749 15.00 3.40 29.32
C ILE A 749 16.44 2.91 29.53
N LYS A 750 16.69 1.93 30.40
CA LYS A 750 18.03 1.32 30.53
C LYS A 750 18.49 0.63 29.23
N ILE A 751 17.57 0.03 28.49
CA ILE A 751 17.88 -0.55 27.17
C ILE A 751 18.29 0.56 26.21
N LEU A 752 17.55 1.67 26.19
CA LEU A 752 17.88 2.84 25.38
C LEU A 752 19.23 3.48 25.77
N GLU A 753 19.52 3.60 27.07
CA GLU A 753 20.83 4.11 27.54
C GLU A 753 21.99 3.23 27.08
N ASN A 754 21.83 1.92 27.11
CA ASN A 754 22.86 1.00 26.66
C ASN A 754 23.17 1.15 25.18
N GLU A 755 22.16 1.44 24.35
CA GLU A 755 22.35 1.74 22.93
C GLU A 755 23.03 3.10 22.71
N LEU A 756 22.71 4.09 23.53
CA LEU A 756 23.17 5.48 23.40
C LEU A 756 24.55 5.77 24.01
N LYS A 757 25.20 4.81 24.68
CA LYS A 757 26.42 5.04 25.50
C LYS A 757 27.51 5.90 24.84
N ASP A 758 27.73 5.72 23.55
CA ASP A 758 28.78 6.40 22.79
C ASP A 758 28.22 7.21 21.60
N LYS A 759 26.92 7.54 21.61
CA LYS A 759 26.23 8.17 20.48
C LYS A 759 25.39 9.36 20.94
N ASN A 760 25.35 10.42 20.11
CA ASN A 760 24.46 11.55 20.36
C ASN A 760 23.01 11.28 19.93
N PHE A 761 22.82 10.39 18.96
CA PHE A 761 21.52 10.03 18.39
C PHE A 761 21.46 8.51 18.14
N PHE A 762 20.27 7.97 17.86
CA PHE A 762 20.12 6.55 17.57
C PHE A 762 20.74 6.19 16.22
N VAL A 763 21.37 5.01 16.14
CA VAL A 763 22.08 4.47 14.96
C VAL A 763 23.36 5.22 14.60
N SER A 764 23.35 6.55 14.56
CA SER A 764 24.49 7.38 14.16
C SER A 764 24.63 8.64 15.03
N ASP A 765 25.68 9.43 14.83
CA ASP A 765 25.83 10.74 15.49
C ASP A 765 24.96 11.86 14.88
N LYS A 766 24.12 11.53 13.89
CA LYS A 766 23.19 12.46 13.26
C LYS A 766 21.76 12.07 13.59
N PHE A 767 20.94 13.08 13.84
CA PHE A 767 19.49 12.95 13.97
C PHE A 767 18.89 12.26 12.73
N GLY A 768 18.15 11.18 12.93
CA GLY A 768 17.57 10.42 11.82
C GLY A 768 16.25 9.72 12.14
N PHE A 769 15.89 8.73 11.33
CA PHE A 769 14.61 8.01 11.38
C PHE A 769 14.22 7.49 12.79
N ALA A 770 15.17 6.89 13.51
CA ALA A 770 14.92 6.35 14.85
C ALA A 770 14.67 7.46 15.89
N ASP A 771 15.37 8.60 15.78
CA ASP A 771 15.15 9.74 16.68
C ASP A 771 13.78 10.38 16.42
N ILE A 772 13.37 10.52 15.15
CA ILE A 772 12.02 10.97 14.79
C ILE A 772 10.96 10.10 15.48
N ALA A 773 11.12 8.77 15.47
CA ALA A 773 10.21 7.86 16.18
C ALA A 773 10.25 8.07 17.71
N GLY A 774 11.42 8.34 18.28
CA GLY A 774 11.62 8.57 19.72
C GLY A 774 11.04 9.87 20.28
N ASN A 775 10.39 10.70 19.46
CA ASN A 775 10.03 12.07 19.81
C ASN A 775 9.14 12.24 21.06
N LEU A 776 8.22 11.29 21.32
CA LEU A 776 7.40 11.34 22.53
C LEU A 776 8.29 11.30 23.78
N LEU A 777 9.23 10.37 23.82
CA LEU A 777 10.17 10.20 24.92
C LEU A 777 11.16 11.36 25.00
N ALA A 778 11.58 11.88 23.85
CA ALA A 778 12.53 12.98 23.77
C ALA A 778 11.97 14.29 24.36
N TYR A 779 10.80 14.69 23.87
CA TYR A 779 10.26 16.04 24.08
C TYR A 779 9.02 16.05 24.95
N TRP A 780 7.95 15.33 24.58
CA TRP A 780 6.66 15.39 25.28
C TRP A 780 6.74 14.86 26.71
N MET A 781 7.44 13.76 26.93
CA MET A 781 7.47 13.07 28.22
C MET A 781 7.85 14.02 29.37
N GLY A 782 8.90 14.83 29.23
CA GLY A 782 9.27 15.78 30.29
C GLY A 782 8.24 16.86 30.57
N ILE A 783 7.55 17.32 29.53
CA ILE A 783 6.48 18.32 29.68
C ILE A 783 5.30 17.70 30.42
N ILE A 784 4.97 16.44 30.12
CA ILE A 784 3.90 15.71 30.77
C ILE A 784 4.27 15.35 32.22
N GLU A 785 5.51 14.96 32.50
CA GLU A 785 6.03 14.75 33.87
C GLU A 785 5.90 16.03 34.72
N GLU A 786 6.24 17.18 34.15
CA GLU A 786 6.04 18.48 34.81
C GLU A 786 4.56 18.78 35.05
N ALA A 787 3.71 18.64 34.03
CA ALA A 787 2.27 18.90 34.14
C ALA A 787 1.61 18.01 35.21
N SER A 788 2.03 16.74 35.26
CA SER A 788 1.53 15.74 36.20
C SER A 788 2.12 15.88 37.61
N ALA A 789 3.21 16.63 37.79
CA ALA A 789 4.02 16.69 39.01
C ALA A 789 4.53 15.28 39.42
N ASN A 790 4.82 14.44 38.44
CA ASN A 790 5.23 13.04 38.60
C ASN A 790 6.52 12.79 37.83
N ILE A 791 7.60 13.45 38.26
CA ILE A 791 8.91 13.35 37.62
C ILE A 791 9.51 12.00 37.98
N PHE A 792 9.76 11.17 36.97
CA PHE A 792 10.30 9.83 37.13
C PHE A 792 11.66 9.67 36.43
N VAL A 793 11.83 10.29 35.25
CA VAL A 793 13.10 10.31 34.51
C VAL A 793 13.95 11.48 34.97
N THR A 794 15.07 11.17 35.64
CA THR A 794 16.01 12.18 36.13
C THR A 794 17.42 11.89 35.63
N ASN A 795 18.23 12.95 35.52
CA ASN A 795 19.65 12.83 35.13
C ASN A 795 20.45 11.95 36.10
N GLU A 796 20.02 11.85 37.36
CA GLU A 796 20.65 10.96 38.35
C GLU A 796 20.40 9.48 38.05
N LYS A 797 19.22 9.14 37.50
CA LYS A 797 18.84 7.76 37.19
C LYS A 797 19.22 7.34 35.78
N PHE A 798 19.09 8.24 34.81
CA PHE A 798 19.26 7.97 33.39
C PHE A 798 20.05 9.11 32.70
N PRO A 799 21.35 9.27 33.02
CA PRO A 799 22.17 10.39 32.54
C PRO A 799 22.36 10.43 31.02
N ILE A 800 22.59 9.28 30.37
CA ILE A 800 22.82 9.18 28.92
C ILE A 800 21.53 9.49 28.18
N PHE A 801 20.41 8.93 28.65
CA PHE A 801 19.10 9.21 28.05
C PHE A 801 18.70 10.68 28.23
N CYS A 802 18.94 11.27 29.40
CA CYS A 802 18.72 12.71 29.61
C CYS A 802 19.62 13.58 28.72
N ASN A 803 20.88 13.16 28.49
CA ASN A 803 21.75 13.83 27.54
C ASN A 803 21.19 13.78 26.11
N TRP A 804 20.76 12.61 25.63
CA TRP A 804 20.10 12.47 24.33
C TRP A 804 18.87 13.38 24.21
N ARG A 805 18.04 13.50 25.26
CA ARG A 805 16.91 14.45 25.27
C ARG A 805 17.35 15.91 25.09
N ASN A 806 18.44 16.30 25.73
CA ASN A 806 18.98 17.66 25.61
C ASN A 806 19.53 17.93 24.21
N GLU A 807 20.28 16.98 23.64
CA GLU A 807 20.77 17.05 22.26
C GLU A 807 19.62 17.10 21.25
N TYR A 808 18.59 16.28 21.46
CA TYR A 808 17.36 16.27 20.66
C TYR A 808 16.68 17.64 20.62
N ILE A 809 16.46 18.25 21.79
CA ILE A 809 15.77 19.56 21.89
C ILE A 809 16.60 20.68 21.26
N ASN A 810 17.93 20.57 21.31
CA ASN A 810 18.84 21.56 20.75
C ASN A 810 19.28 21.25 19.31
N CYS A 811 18.80 20.17 18.72
CA CYS A 811 19.15 19.73 17.38
C CYS A 811 18.75 20.80 16.34
N SER A 812 19.73 21.37 15.64
CA SER A 812 19.51 22.44 14.65
C SER A 812 18.53 22.04 13.54
N THR A 813 18.41 20.74 13.25
CA THR A 813 17.50 20.19 12.22
C THR A 813 16.02 20.39 12.56
N ILE A 814 15.64 20.33 13.85
CA ILE A 814 14.24 20.33 14.27
C ILE A 814 13.88 21.41 15.30
N LYS A 815 14.87 22.09 15.89
CA LYS A 815 14.68 23.04 16.99
C LYS A 815 13.65 24.14 16.66
N GLU A 816 13.69 24.66 15.44
CA GLU A 816 12.76 25.70 14.97
C GLU A 816 11.35 25.17 14.71
N TYR A 817 11.19 23.84 14.70
CA TYR A 817 9.95 23.14 14.37
C TYR A 817 9.36 22.38 15.56
N LEU A 818 9.96 22.52 16.75
CA LEU A 818 9.39 21.96 17.97
C LEU A 818 8.07 22.67 18.30
N PRO A 819 7.01 21.94 18.66
CA PRO A 819 5.76 22.57 19.06
C PRO A 819 5.94 23.42 20.33
N PRO A 820 5.14 24.50 20.50
CA PRO A 820 5.28 25.41 21.64
C PRO A 820 5.14 24.67 22.97
N ARG A 821 6.21 24.69 23.76
CA ARG A 821 6.28 23.99 25.05
C ARG A 821 5.14 24.39 26.00
N ASP A 822 4.85 25.68 26.06
CA ASP A 822 3.84 26.24 26.97
C ASP A 822 2.42 25.80 26.61
N GLU A 823 2.12 25.63 25.31
CA GLU A 823 0.83 25.12 24.85
C GLU A 823 0.64 23.64 25.23
N ILE A 824 1.67 22.82 25.04
CA ILE A 824 1.66 21.40 25.45
C ILE A 824 1.48 21.30 26.97
N LEU A 825 2.23 22.11 27.73
CA LEU A 825 2.14 22.15 29.18
C LEU A 825 0.74 22.57 29.65
N ALA A 826 0.18 23.61 29.04
CA ALA A 826 -1.17 24.09 29.33
C ALA A 826 -2.23 23.02 29.02
N HIS A 827 -2.11 22.35 27.87
CA HIS A 827 -3.00 21.25 27.47
C HIS A 827 -3.00 20.11 28.49
N PHE A 828 -1.83 19.60 28.90
CA PHE A 828 -1.77 18.52 29.88
C PHE A 828 -2.14 18.95 31.30
N LYS A 829 -1.90 20.21 31.69
CA LYS A 829 -2.44 20.76 32.95
C LYS A 829 -3.96 20.85 32.91
N ALA A 830 -4.56 21.25 31.79
CA ALA A 830 -6.00 21.28 31.61
C ALA A 830 -6.59 19.86 31.67
N LEU A 831 -5.98 18.86 31.02
CA LEU A 831 -6.38 17.46 31.12
C LEU A 831 -6.32 16.94 32.57
N LYS A 832 -5.32 17.36 33.35
CA LYS A 832 -5.24 17.04 34.79
C LYS A 832 -6.35 17.71 35.60
N LEU A 833 -6.69 18.96 35.30
CA LEU A 833 -7.75 19.72 35.97
C LEU A 833 -9.15 19.17 35.64
N ILE A 834 -9.42 18.85 34.37
CA ILE A 834 -10.63 18.12 33.93
C ILE A 834 -10.64 16.70 34.54
N GLY A 835 -9.46 16.10 34.71
CA GLY A 835 -9.25 14.78 35.33
C GLY A 835 -9.53 14.70 36.85
N VAL A 836 -9.89 15.79 37.54
CA VAL A 836 -10.41 15.72 38.91
C VAL A 836 -11.88 15.24 38.92
N THR A 837 -12.58 15.30 37.78
CA THR A 837 -13.97 14.82 37.61
C THR A 837 -14.10 13.56 36.73
N LEU A 838 -13.06 13.15 36.00
CA LEU A 838 -13.08 11.99 35.09
C LEU A 838 -12.30 10.78 35.60
N SER A 839 -12.76 9.58 35.23
CA SER A 839 -12.13 8.31 35.64
C SER A 839 -10.77 8.04 34.95
N PRO A 840 -9.88 7.20 35.52
CA PRO A 840 -8.64 6.75 34.86
C PRO A 840 -8.84 6.12 33.47
N PHE A 841 -10.03 5.58 33.20
CA PHE A 841 -10.41 5.05 31.90
C PHE A 841 -10.60 6.16 30.86
N SER A 842 -11.27 7.26 31.24
CA SER A 842 -11.50 8.42 30.37
C SER A 842 -10.19 9.10 29.95
N ARG A 843 -9.19 9.16 30.83
CA ARG A 843 -7.85 9.69 30.52
C ARG A 843 -7.11 8.84 29.48
N ARG A 844 -7.24 7.51 29.55
CA ARG A 844 -6.70 6.59 28.53
C ARG A 844 -7.37 6.76 27.18
N VAL A 845 -8.67 7.04 27.15
CA VAL A 845 -9.43 7.30 25.90
C VAL A 845 -8.95 8.58 25.22
N GLU A 846 -8.62 9.62 25.98
CA GLU A 846 -8.14 10.90 25.44
C GLU A 846 -6.70 10.81 24.93
N TRP A 847 -5.83 10.08 25.64
CA TRP A 847 -4.49 9.72 25.15
C TRP A 847 -4.54 8.82 23.90
N ALA A 848 -5.44 7.85 23.84
CA ALA A 848 -5.59 6.95 22.70
C ALA A 848 -6.17 7.63 21.44
N ARG A 849 -6.66 8.88 21.56
CA ARG A 849 -7.13 9.70 20.43
C ARG A 849 -6.00 10.49 19.77
N ILE A 850 -4.96 10.84 20.52
CA ILE A 850 -3.74 11.50 20.03
C ILE A 850 -2.86 10.47 19.33
#